data_AF-A0A293M6J3-F1
#
_entry.id   AF-A0A293M6J3-F1
#
_cell.length_a   1.000
_cell.length_b   1.000
_cell.length_c   1.000
_cell.angle_alpha   90.00
_cell.angle_beta   90.00
_cell.angle_gamma   90.00
#
_symmetry.space_group_name_H-M   'P 1'
#
loop_
_entity.id
_entity.type
_entity.pdbx_description
1 polymer ?
#
loop_
_entity_poly.entity_id
_entity_poly.type
_entity_poly.pdbx_seq_one_letter_code
_entity_poly.pdbx_strand_id
1 'polypeptide(L)'
;MRSAKLYGITPQVLGMDEEWKGGDIANGPGGGHKVHLLMEAASRYKDVENVVLMFVDSYDVVFAGTSAEILNKFYKFKANVVFSAEGFCWPDQNLASSYPKVTRGEPYLNSGACPDFSYAGFIGYASHLYAVVSSTEIDMAADDQLFYTRIYLNEELRKKWGIKLDHRAEIFQNLNGATGDVELRGLEAEPYVHNSAYGSTPLVIHGNGPSKIMLNSLGNYIAKSWNHKSGCLICDDGLSLDKVAESSLPRVILGIFVEHATPFLKEFLHKATALYYPKEKIDLIVHNAVEFHKEEMDKFVNDNSAAYRSVKYFQFEDDKKEWHARNLALEECMIRNCDYFFSLDSDAHIDNPDTLRLLIEKNRTVVAPLLTRQKSMWSNFWGALSADGYYARSHDYVELVKGQRMGLWNVPFVNAAYLINGTILKTKEKFPSYISGLLDADMALCKNLRAKGIFMYVSNMESYGHLVNADTFDIARKHPDFYEIYSNQRDWEDRYIHRDYFNVLHPTTKIDMPCPDVYWFPVVTETFCEHLIAIMENFGQWSSGNNEDERLAGGYENVPTRDIHMNQVGLEQHWLYFLREYIRPVQEKIFTGYFHDPPKAIMNFVVRYHPNEQSFLRPHHDSSTYTINIALNRPGIDYEGGGCNFLRYNCSVVDLKRGWTLMHPGRLTHYHEGLVVTKGTRYIMVSFVDP
;
A
#
# COMPACT_ATOMS: atom_id res chain seq x y z
N MET A 1 24.27 5.79 14.09
CA MET A 1 25.33 4.75 14.20
C MET A 1 25.75 4.13 12.88
N ARG A 2 24.84 3.56 12.06
CA ARG A 2 25.19 2.96 10.74
C ARG A 2 25.95 3.93 9.84
N SER A 3 25.42 5.15 9.67
CA SER A 3 26.06 6.21 8.89
C SER A 3 27.46 6.56 9.40
N ALA A 4 27.64 6.70 10.72
CA ALA A 4 28.94 6.97 11.32
C ALA A 4 29.97 5.88 10.97
N LYS A 5 29.62 4.59 11.14
CA LYS A 5 30.49 3.46 10.81
C LYS A 5 30.87 3.45 9.32
N LEU A 6 29.90 3.71 8.44
CA LEU A 6 30.12 3.74 6.99
C LEU A 6 31.17 4.78 6.59
N TYR A 7 31.14 5.94 7.23
CA TYR A 7 32.06 7.05 6.96
C TYR A 7 33.32 7.04 7.84
N GLY A 8 33.60 5.92 8.53
CA GLY A 8 34.81 5.76 9.33
C GLY A 8 34.83 6.60 10.62
N ILE A 9 33.67 7.02 11.11
CA ILE A 9 33.51 7.78 12.34
C ILE A 9 33.19 6.80 13.47
N THR A 10 33.98 6.85 14.55
CA THR A 10 33.75 6.04 15.77
C THR A 10 33.20 6.95 16.87
N PRO A 11 31.87 7.06 17.03
CA PRO A 11 31.28 7.93 18.03
C PRO A 11 31.40 7.31 19.44
N GLN A 12 31.63 8.15 20.44
CA GLN A 12 31.47 7.80 21.84
C GLN A 12 30.05 8.16 22.26
N VAL A 13 29.25 7.14 22.62
CA VAL A 13 27.88 7.35 23.13
C VAL A 13 27.97 7.72 24.61
N LEU A 14 27.28 8.80 25.00
CA LEU A 14 27.22 9.30 26.37
C LEU A 14 25.83 9.06 26.93
N GLY A 15 25.73 8.66 28.21
CA GLY A 15 24.45 8.43 28.89
C GLY A 15 23.69 7.18 28.42
N MET A 16 24.37 6.22 27.79
CA MET A 16 23.74 4.94 27.44
C MET A 16 23.38 4.17 28.72
N ASP A 17 22.16 3.65 28.78
CA ASP A 17 21.59 2.96 29.96
C ASP A 17 21.43 3.85 31.21
N GLU A 18 21.56 5.17 31.06
CA GLU A 18 21.29 6.14 32.13
C GLU A 18 19.89 6.74 32.01
N GLU A 19 19.27 7.06 33.15
CA GLU A 19 17.98 7.75 33.18
C GLU A 19 18.10 9.18 32.66
N TRP A 20 17.20 9.58 31.77
CA TRP A 20 17.18 10.93 31.22
C TRP A 20 16.68 11.95 32.24
N LYS A 21 17.57 12.88 32.65
CA LYS A 21 17.28 13.95 33.62
C LYS A 21 17.13 15.34 32.99
N GLY A 22 17.11 15.43 31.66
CA GLY A 22 17.14 16.72 30.96
C GLY A 22 15.78 17.34 30.69
N GLY A 23 14.72 16.94 31.40
CA GLY A 23 13.36 17.44 31.23
C GLY A 23 12.61 16.85 30.02
N ASP A 24 11.38 17.29 29.81
CA ASP A 24 10.56 16.85 28.67
C ASP A 24 10.79 17.75 27.45
N ILE A 25 11.84 17.40 26.68
CA ILE A 25 12.25 18.14 25.48
C ILE A 25 11.18 18.09 24.36
N ALA A 26 10.28 17.10 24.41
CA ALA A 26 9.20 17.01 23.43
C ALA A 26 8.25 18.21 23.55
N ASN A 27 7.97 18.64 24.79
CA ASN A 27 6.91 19.61 25.09
C ASN A 27 7.45 20.94 25.64
N GLY A 28 8.76 21.13 25.73
CA GLY A 28 9.35 22.36 26.27
C GLY A 28 10.88 22.39 26.21
N PRO A 29 11.49 23.48 26.74
CA PRO A 29 12.93 23.60 26.81
C PRO A 29 13.58 22.61 27.78
N GLY A 30 14.83 22.22 27.50
CA GLY A 30 15.56 21.23 28.28
C GLY A 30 16.91 20.85 27.68
N GLY A 31 17.45 19.71 28.09
CA GLY A 31 18.67 19.13 27.51
C GLY A 31 19.96 19.39 28.28
N GLY A 32 19.94 20.17 29.38
CA GLY A 32 21.11 20.49 30.20
C GLY A 32 21.87 19.27 30.73
N HIS A 33 21.20 18.13 30.91
CA HIS A 33 21.84 16.84 31.24
C HIS A 33 22.94 16.46 30.22
N LYS A 34 22.75 16.74 28.93
CA LYS A 34 23.76 16.48 27.89
C LYS A 34 24.99 17.35 28.04
N VAL A 35 24.82 18.60 28.45
CA VAL A 35 25.95 19.52 28.70
C VAL A 35 26.84 18.97 29.82
N HIS A 36 26.24 18.39 30.87
CA HIS A 36 26.98 17.73 31.94
C HIS A 36 27.75 16.51 31.44
N LEU A 37 27.09 15.63 30.68
CA LEU A 37 27.73 14.44 30.10
C LEU A 37 28.89 14.83 29.17
N LEU A 38 28.70 15.86 28.35
CA LEU A 38 29.73 16.38 27.46
C LEU A 38 30.88 17.03 28.25
N MET A 39 30.58 17.80 29.28
CA MET A 39 31.59 18.42 30.14
C MET A 39 32.48 17.37 30.78
N GLU A 40 31.90 16.29 31.30
CA GLU A 40 32.65 15.16 31.83
C GLU A 40 33.50 14.48 30.74
N ALA A 41 32.93 14.20 29.57
CA ALA A 41 33.65 13.56 28.47
C ALA A 41 34.80 14.44 27.93
N ALA A 42 34.57 15.74 27.76
CA ALA A 42 35.53 16.71 27.25
C ALA A 42 36.67 16.99 28.27
N SER A 43 36.41 16.84 29.57
CA SER A 43 37.43 17.03 30.62
C SER A 43 38.67 16.16 30.45
N ARG A 44 38.51 14.97 29.83
CA ARG A 44 39.59 14.02 29.53
C ARG A 44 40.58 14.54 28.50
N TYR A 45 40.17 15.52 27.70
CA TYR A 45 40.93 16.09 26.60
C TYR A 45 41.30 17.57 26.83
N LYS A 46 41.02 18.11 28.02
CA LYS A 46 41.19 19.55 28.32
C LYS A 46 42.62 20.06 28.11
N ASP A 47 43.62 19.21 28.37
CA ASP A 47 45.05 19.52 28.29
C ASP A 47 45.69 18.98 26.99
N VAL A 48 44.90 18.40 26.08
CA VAL A 48 45.41 17.79 24.85
C VAL A 48 45.28 18.76 23.68
N GLU A 49 46.42 19.18 23.14
CA GLU A 49 46.46 20.03 21.95
C GLU A 49 46.12 19.24 20.68
N ASN A 50 45.51 19.91 19.70
CA ASN A 50 45.17 19.38 18.37
C ASN A 50 44.11 18.25 18.32
N VAL A 51 43.45 17.94 19.43
CA VAL A 51 42.26 17.07 19.41
C VAL A 51 41.04 17.92 19.04
N VAL A 52 40.27 17.45 18.06
CA VAL A 52 38.99 18.05 17.66
C VAL A 52 37.87 17.12 18.09
N LEU A 53 36.89 17.65 18.80
CA LEU A 53 35.68 16.93 19.16
C LEU A 53 34.51 17.50 18.37
N MET A 54 33.62 16.62 17.92
CA MET A 54 32.33 16.98 17.36
C MET A 54 31.27 16.36 18.26
N PHE A 55 30.42 17.22 18.81
CA PHE A 55 29.20 16.80 19.50
C PHE A 55 28.05 16.82 18.49
N VAL A 56 27.21 15.79 18.48
CA VAL A 56 25.97 15.70 17.68
C VAL A 56 24.95 14.90 18.46
N ASP A 57 23.66 15.12 18.15
CA ASP A 57 22.62 14.18 18.56
C ASP A 57 22.70 12.86 17.77
N SER A 58 21.91 11.88 18.21
CA SER A 58 21.96 10.52 17.64
C SER A 58 20.64 9.99 17.12
N TYR A 59 19.49 10.49 17.59
CA TYR A 59 18.17 9.97 17.22
C TYR A 59 17.70 10.46 15.84
N ASP A 60 18.09 11.66 15.47
CA ASP A 60 17.62 12.43 14.32
C ASP A 60 18.78 13.05 13.53
N VAL A 61 19.95 12.38 13.55
CA VAL A 61 21.15 12.82 12.84
C VAL A 61 21.69 11.70 11.95
N VAL A 62 22.06 12.08 10.72
CA VAL A 62 22.71 11.20 9.76
C VAL A 62 23.99 11.84 9.24
N PHE A 63 25.11 11.13 9.37
CA PHE A 63 26.36 11.50 8.71
C PHE A 63 26.28 11.20 7.20
N ALA A 64 26.77 12.14 6.40
CA ALA A 64 26.82 12.08 4.94
C ALA A 64 28.24 12.30 4.39
N GLY A 65 29.27 12.22 5.25
CA GLY A 65 30.67 12.38 4.86
C GLY A 65 31.65 11.85 5.90
N THR A 66 32.90 11.69 5.48
CA THR A 66 34.00 11.17 6.30
C THR A 66 34.53 12.18 7.31
N SER A 67 35.22 11.69 8.33
CA SER A 67 35.90 12.53 9.32
C SER A 67 36.89 13.51 8.68
N ALA A 68 37.61 13.09 7.62
CA ALA A 68 38.55 13.93 6.89
C ALA A 68 37.85 15.09 6.16
N GLU A 69 36.71 14.84 5.52
CA GLU A 69 35.92 15.87 4.84
C GLU A 69 35.35 16.89 5.85
N ILE A 70 34.84 16.39 6.97
CA ILE A 70 34.34 17.22 8.07
C ILE A 70 35.45 18.14 8.60
N LEU A 71 36.63 17.58 8.89
CA LEU A 71 37.78 18.35 9.38
C LEU A 71 38.27 19.37 8.34
N ASN A 72 38.32 18.98 7.06
CA ASN A 72 38.71 19.89 5.99
C ASN A 72 37.77 21.10 5.87
N LYS A 73 36.47 20.91 6.08
CA LYS A 73 35.52 22.02 6.14
C LYS A 73 35.70 22.84 7.42
N PHE A 74 35.86 22.20 8.57
CA PHE A 74 36.11 22.88 9.85
C PHE A 74 37.33 23.81 9.79
N TYR A 75 38.46 23.35 9.24
CA TYR A 75 39.68 24.16 9.13
C TYR A 75 39.50 25.40 8.23
N LYS A 76 38.60 25.36 7.23
CA LYS A 76 38.30 26.54 6.39
C LYS A 76 37.59 27.65 7.15
N PHE A 77 36.88 27.34 8.24
CA PHE A 77 36.24 28.36 9.08
C PHE A 77 37.24 29.26 9.80
N LYS A 78 38.49 28.80 10.00
CA LYS A 78 39.50 29.52 10.80
C LYS A 78 38.90 29.97 12.15
N ALA A 79 38.29 29.01 12.83
CA ALA A 79 37.61 29.16 14.11
C ALA A 79 38.10 28.07 15.06
N ASN A 80 37.98 28.30 16.37
CA ASN A 80 38.33 27.28 17.35
C ASN A 80 37.11 26.41 17.69
N VAL A 81 35.90 26.98 17.56
CA VAL A 81 34.62 26.31 17.76
C VAL A 81 33.64 26.79 16.69
N VAL A 82 32.94 25.86 16.05
CA VAL A 82 31.89 26.13 15.05
C VAL A 82 30.60 25.43 15.49
N PHE A 83 29.56 26.21 15.70
CA PHE A 83 28.20 25.71 15.94
C PHE A 83 27.42 25.64 14.63
N SER A 84 26.44 24.73 14.57
CA SER A 84 25.43 24.78 13.52
C SER A 84 24.59 26.08 13.59
N ALA A 85 23.99 26.45 12.46
CA ALA A 85 23.12 27.62 12.37
C ALA A 85 21.71 27.23 11.92
N GLU A 86 20.70 28.02 12.31
CA GLU A 86 19.30 27.83 11.91
C GLU A 86 18.56 29.16 11.67
N GLY A 87 17.37 29.06 11.06
CA GLY A 87 16.53 30.19 10.70
C GLY A 87 15.69 30.77 11.84
N PHE A 88 15.56 30.06 12.96
CA PHE A 88 14.74 30.48 14.12
C PHE A 88 15.59 30.84 15.34
N CYS A 89 15.29 31.97 15.99
CA CYS A 89 15.92 32.34 17.26
C CYS A 89 15.12 31.72 18.41
N TRP A 90 15.58 30.57 18.90
CA TRP A 90 14.91 29.81 19.94
C TRP A 90 15.86 29.56 21.14
N PRO A 91 15.37 29.48 22.40
CA PRO A 91 13.97 29.63 22.84
C PRO A 91 13.53 31.09 23.01
N ASP A 92 14.46 32.01 23.26
CA ASP A 92 14.15 33.42 23.49
C ASP A 92 14.32 34.25 22.21
N GLN A 93 13.20 34.54 21.56
CA GLN A 93 13.15 35.32 20.32
C GLN A 93 13.64 36.76 20.50
N ASN A 94 13.62 37.31 21.72
CA ASN A 94 14.08 38.68 21.97
C ASN A 94 15.59 38.83 21.74
N LEU A 95 16.34 37.73 21.82
CA LEU A 95 17.78 37.69 21.60
C LEU A 95 18.17 37.85 20.12
N ALA A 96 17.22 37.72 19.19
CA ALA A 96 17.49 37.81 17.74
C ALA A 96 18.19 39.13 17.37
N SER A 97 17.82 40.24 18.01
CA SER A 97 18.42 41.56 17.78
C SER A 97 19.89 41.67 18.25
N SER A 98 20.32 40.79 19.16
CA SER A 98 21.68 40.77 19.72
C SER A 98 22.65 39.95 18.87
N TYR A 99 22.16 39.17 17.91
CA TYR A 99 23.01 38.40 17.01
C TYR A 99 23.77 39.31 16.03
N PRO A 100 25.02 38.95 15.65
CA PRO A 100 25.72 39.64 14.57
C PRO A 100 24.90 39.58 13.27
N LYS A 101 24.80 40.71 12.56
CA LYS A 101 24.10 40.76 11.27
C LYS A 101 24.80 39.89 10.24
N VAL A 102 24.04 38.97 9.64
CA VAL A 102 24.50 38.09 8.55
C VAL A 102 23.85 38.56 7.25
N THR A 103 24.64 38.76 6.19
CA THR A 103 24.12 39.20 4.88
C THR A 103 23.54 38.06 4.07
N ARG A 104 24.07 36.85 4.23
CA ARG A 104 23.60 35.62 3.57
C ARG A 104 23.92 34.42 4.43
N GLY A 105 22.90 33.66 4.80
CA GLY A 105 23.00 32.47 5.64
C GLY A 105 22.10 32.53 6.86
N GLU A 106 22.01 31.41 7.56
CA GLU A 106 21.24 31.26 8.78
C GLU A 106 21.85 32.07 9.94
N PRO A 107 21.09 32.96 10.60
CA PRO A 107 21.67 33.93 11.51
C PRO A 107 21.82 33.42 12.96
N TYR A 108 21.05 32.42 13.37
CA TYR A 108 20.93 32.04 14.78
C TYR A 108 21.71 30.76 15.10
N LEU A 109 22.20 30.67 16.33
CA LEU A 109 22.89 29.49 16.83
C LEU A 109 21.85 28.40 17.07
N ASN A 110 22.12 27.21 16.57
CA ASN A 110 21.43 26.00 16.99
C ASN A 110 22.49 25.15 17.72
N SER A 111 22.42 25.15 19.05
CA SER A 111 22.98 24.01 19.81
C SER A 111 22.10 22.81 19.59
N GLY A 112 20.88 23.09 19.12
CA GLY A 112 19.95 22.12 18.73
C GLY A 112 18.50 22.22 19.12
N ALA A 113 18.25 22.76 20.29
CA ALA A 113 16.96 22.71 20.94
C ALA A 113 15.88 23.38 20.08
N CYS A 114 14.75 22.73 19.93
CA CYS A 114 13.52 23.32 19.39
C CYS A 114 12.33 22.67 20.11
N PRO A 115 11.13 23.29 20.14
CA PRO A 115 9.92 22.59 20.56
C PRO A 115 9.72 21.43 19.59
N ASP A 116 9.37 20.25 20.11
CA ASP A 116 9.15 19.02 19.34
C ASP A 116 10.39 18.21 18.93
N PHE A 117 11.39 18.12 19.82
CA PHE A 117 12.67 17.40 19.69
C PHE A 117 13.63 17.96 18.64
N SER A 118 14.82 18.35 19.07
CA SER A 118 16.07 18.24 18.29
C SER A 118 17.26 18.79 19.03
N TYR A 119 18.47 18.31 18.75
CA TYR A 119 19.70 19.09 18.91
C TYR A 119 20.86 18.94 17.89
N ALA A 120 21.51 20.04 17.45
CA ALA A 120 22.48 20.08 16.36
C ALA A 120 23.90 20.28 16.85
N GLY A 121 24.78 19.66 16.08
CA GLY A 121 26.16 19.53 16.48
C GLY A 121 26.98 20.81 16.43
N PHE A 122 28.06 20.77 17.17
CA PHE A 122 29.15 21.71 17.09
C PHE A 122 30.47 20.96 17.09
N ILE A 123 31.47 21.56 16.46
CA ILE A 123 32.80 21.00 16.31
C ILE A 123 33.83 22.02 16.76
N GLY A 124 34.86 21.58 17.48
CA GLY A 124 35.90 22.47 17.96
C GLY A 124 37.08 21.75 18.59
N TYR A 125 38.15 22.50 18.86
CA TYR A 125 39.28 21.96 19.61
C TYR A 125 38.85 21.61 21.03
N ALA A 126 39.28 20.44 21.51
CA ALA A 126 38.83 19.88 22.79
C ALA A 126 39.03 20.82 23.98
N SER A 127 40.18 21.47 24.06
CA SER A 127 40.50 22.47 25.10
C SER A 127 39.54 23.66 25.09
N HIS A 128 39.15 24.12 23.90
CA HIS A 128 38.22 25.25 23.75
C HIS A 128 36.79 24.82 24.03
N LEU A 129 36.36 23.66 23.55
CA LEU A 129 35.03 23.13 23.86
C LEU A 129 34.85 22.88 25.35
N TYR A 130 35.85 22.31 26.02
CA TYR A 130 35.83 22.15 27.47
C TYR A 130 35.66 23.51 28.17
N ALA A 131 36.43 24.53 27.75
CA ALA A 131 36.30 25.88 28.31
C ALA A 131 34.93 26.52 28.06
N VAL A 132 34.27 26.22 26.93
CA VAL A 132 32.90 26.67 26.64
C VAL A 132 31.89 25.97 27.56
N VAL A 133 31.92 24.64 27.65
CA VAL A 133 30.92 23.88 28.43
C VAL A 133 31.11 24.03 29.94
N SER A 134 32.33 24.34 30.40
CA SER A 134 32.62 24.58 31.81
C SER A 134 32.57 26.06 32.21
N SER A 135 32.08 26.95 31.35
CA SER A 135 32.14 28.40 31.61
C SER A 135 31.19 28.87 32.70
N THR A 136 30.04 28.20 32.79
CA THR A 136 28.92 28.58 33.63
C THR A 136 28.21 27.30 34.06
N GLU A 137 27.70 27.24 35.28
CA GLU A 137 26.85 26.13 35.71
C GLU A 137 25.50 26.18 34.98
N ILE A 138 24.97 25.01 34.66
CA ILE A 138 23.66 24.82 34.03
C ILE A 138 22.88 23.79 34.86
N ASP A 139 21.57 23.99 35.02
CA ASP A 139 20.73 22.99 35.68
C ASP A 139 20.46 21.81 34.73
N MET A 140 20.24 20.60 35.25
CA MET A 140 20.06 19.40 34.40
C MET A 140 18.85 19.54 33.47
N ALA A 141 17.76 20.13 33.95
CA ALA A 141 16.55 20.38 33.17
C ALA A 141 16.55 21.72 32.42
N ALA A 142 17.60 22.54 32.55
CA ALA A 142 17.67 23.81 31.84
C ALA A 142 17.95 23.60 30.35
N ASP A 143 17.67 24.64 29.58
CA ASP A 143 17.82 24.63 28.13
C ASP A 143 19.28 24.72 27.69
N ASP A 144 19.76 23.71 26.96
CA ASP A 144 21.13 23.73 26.46
C ASP A 144 21.35 24.82 25.39
N GLN A 145 20.33 25.15 24.58
CA GLN A 145 20.45 26.14 23.50
C GLN A 145 20.54 27.55 24.01
N LEU A 146 19.72 27.87 25.00
CA LEU A 146 19.82 29.15 25.69
C LEU A 146 21.18 29.30 26.38
N PHE A 147 21.74 28.22 26.93
CA PHE A 147 23.08 28.21 27.52
C PHE A 147 24.15 28.59 26.50
N TYR A 148 24.22 27.88 25.36
CA TYR A 148 25.21 28.18 24.31
C TYR A 148 24.95 29.53 23.62
N THR A 149 23.68 29.92 23.44
CA THR A 149 23.28 31.21 22.86
C THR A 149 23.81 32.36 23.72
N ARG A 150 23.63 32.31 25.04
CA ARG A 150 24.13 33.35 25.95
C ARG A 150 25.65 33.50 25.89
N ILE A 151 26.37 32.39 25.77
CA ILE A 151 27.83 32.39 25.59
C ILE A 151 28.22 33.03 24.26
N TYR A 152 27.55 32.67 23.16
CA TYR A 152 27.84 33.20 21.84
C TYR A 152 27.52 34.70 21.69
N LEU A 153 26.46 35.16 22.35
CA LEU A 153 26.06 36.56 22.33
C LEU A 153 27.00 37.46 23.16
N ASN A 154 27.69 36.90 24.15
CA ASN A 154 28.75 37.60 24.84
C ASN A 154 29.97 37.80 23.92
N GLU A 155 30.19 39.03 23.47
CA GLU A 155 31.24 39.35 22.50
C GLU A 155 32.65 39.04 23.01
N GLU A 156 32.91 39.20 24.31
CA GLU A 156 34.21 38.89 24.91
C GLU A 156 34.48 37.39 24.88
N LEU A 157 33.50 36.57 25.30
CA LEU A 157 33.61 35.11 25.28
C LEU A 157 33.69 34.57 23.85
N ARG A 158 32.86 35.09 22.94
CA ARG A 158 32.86 34.73 21.51
C ARG A 158 34.23 34.97 20.87
N LYS A 159 34.85 36.12 21.13
CA LYS A 159 36.20 36.43 20.63
C LYS A 159 37.26 35.59 21.32
N LYS A 160 37.19 35.43 22.65
CA LYS A 160 38.15 34.65 23.45
C LYS A 160 38.26 33.21 22.96
N TRP A 161 37.13 32.57 22.67
CA TRP A 161 37.10 31.17 22.22
C TRP A 161 36.94 31.01 20.72
N GLY A 162 37.02 32.10 19.94
CA GLY A 162 36.96 32.04 18.48
C GLY A 162 35.73 31.31 17.93
N ILE A 163 34.55 31.58 18.51
CA ILE A 163 33.30 30.88 18.16
C ILE A 163 32.69 31.47 16.89
N LYS A 164 32.30 30.61 15.95
CA LYS A 164 31.54 30.96 14.73
C LYS A 164 30.33 30.07 14.53
N LEU A 165 29.41 30.49 13.66
CA LEU A 165 28.28 29.69 13.21
C LEU A 165 28.47 29.24 11.75
N ASP A 166 27.98 28.05 11.44
CA ASP A 166 27.92 27.50 10.09
C ASP A 166 26.75 28.07 9.28
N HIS A 167 26.81 29.38 9.00
CA HIS A 167 25.71 30.12 8.36
C HIS A 167 25.26 29.58 7.00
N ARG A 168 26.09 28.80 6.29
CA ARG A 168 25.81 28.32 4.93
C ARG A 168 25.61 26.80 4.85
N ALA A 169 25.40 26.15 6.00
CA ALA A 169 25.26 24.70 6.09
C ALA A 169 26.39 23.95 5.36
N GLU A 170 27.64 24.37 5.56
CA GLU A 170 28.80 23.71 4.96
C GLU A 170 29.06 22.36 5.61
N ILE A 171 28.92 22.27 6.94
CA ILE A 171 29.10 21.04 7.71
C ILE A 171 27.72 20.53 8.15
N PHE A 172 26.92 21.38 8.78
CA PHE A 172 25.67 21.00 9.44
C PHE A 172 24.46 21.53 8.68
N GLN A 173 23.52 20.64 8.35
CA GLN A 173 22.22 21.00 7.78
C GLN A 173 21.11 20.69 8.78
N ASN A 174 20.56 21.74 9.37
CA ASN A 174 19.32 21.70 10.12
C ASN A 174 18.15 21.78 9.14
N LEU A 175 17.19 20.87 9.24
CA LEU A 175 16.05 20.78 8.31
C LEU A 175 14.88 21.69 8.69
N ASN A 176 14.69 22.05 9.96
CA ASN A 176 13.59 22.89 10.40
C ASN A 176 13.68 24.28 9.76
N GLY A 177 12.62 24.69 9.06
CA GLY A 177 12.59 25.94 8.30
C GLY A 177 13.40 25.94 6.99
N ALA A 178 14.16 24.88 6.70
CA ALA A 178 15.02 24.76 5.52
C ALA A 178 14.70 23.54 4.64
N THR A 179 13.57 22.86 4.87
CA THR A 179 13.15 21.69 4.08
C THR A 179 12.96 22.00 2.60
N GLY A 180 12.55 23.22 2.26
CA GLY A 180 12.40 23.70 0.88
C GLY A 180 13.72 24.04 0.19
N ASP A 181 14.80 24.23 0.95
CA ASP A 181 16.12 24.60 0.42
C ASP A 181 16.98 23.39 0.10
N VAL A 182 16.60 22.20 0.58
CA VAL A 182 17.35 20.96 0.42
C VAL A 182 16.77 20.07 -0.66
N GLU A 183 17.66 19.46 -1.44
CA GLU A 183 17.29 18.48 -2.46
C GLU A 183 18.25 17.29 -2.43
N LEU A 184 17.73 16.12 -2.77
CA LEU A 184 18.53 14.92 -2.92
C LEU A 184 19.15 14.87 -4.32
N ARG A 185 20.47 14.74 -4.40
CA ARG A 185 21.23 14.63 -5.66
C ARG A 185 22.14 13.41 -5.64
N GLY A 186 22.70 13.08 -6.80
CA GLY A 186 23.71 12.02 -6.91
C GLY A 186 23.18 10.58 -6.92
N LEU A 187 21.89 10.38 -7.22
CA LEU A 187 21.27 9.04 -7.27
C LEU A 187 21.94 8.06 -8.25
N GLU A 188 22.63 8.57 -9.29
CA GLU A 188 23.40 7.75 -10.25
C GLU A 188 24.68 7.12 -9.64
N ALA A 189 25.16 7.66 -8.52
CA ALA A 189 26.38 7.21 -7.86
C ALA A 189 26.21 7.19 -6.33
N GLU A 190 26.68 8.23 -5.64
CA GLU A 190 26.52 8.37 -4.20
C GLU A 190 25.52 9.48 -3.89
N PRO A 191 24.33 9.16 -3.32
CA PRO A 191 23.36 10.17 -2.98
C PRO A 191 23.85 11.09 -1.86
N TYR A 192 23.61 12.39 -2.03
CA TYR A 192 23.94 13.41 -1.04
C TYR A 192 22.84 14.48 -0.98
N VAL A 193 22.78 15.19 0.16
CA VAL A 193 21.90 16.35 0.32
C VAL A 193 22.62 17.58 -0.21
N HIS A 194 21.97 18.31 -1.09
CA HIS A 194 22.43 19.61 -1.58
C HIS A 194 21.55 20.72 -1.01
N ASN A 195 22.17 21.74 -0.42
CA ASN A 195 21.47 22.97 -0.06
C ASN A 195 21.54 23.94 -1.23
N SER A 196 20.40 24.14 -1.90
CA SER A 196 20.28 24.97 -3.09
C SER A 196 20.37 26.47 -2.79
N ALA A 197 19.94 26.92 -1.60
CA ALA A 197 19.99 28.32 -1.18
C ALA A 197 21.43 28.83 -1.04
N TYR A 198 22.34 27.99 -0.57
CA TYR A 198 23.74 28.34 -0.31
C TYR A 198 24.73 27.70 -1.28
N GLY A 199 24.30 26.72 -2.09
CA GLY A 199 25.16 25.97 -2.99
C GLY A 199 26.13 25.03 -2.27
N SER A 200 25.81 24.62 -1.05
CA SER A 200 26.66 23.80 -0.19
C SER A 200 26.25 22.32 -0.22
N THR A 201 27.16 21.46 0.25
CA THR A 201 26.93 20.00 0.40
C THR A 201 27.23 19.63 1.85
N PRO A 202 26.23 19.72 2.74
CA PRO A 202 26.38 19.43 4.17
C PRO A 202 26.79 17.97 4.42
N LEU A 203 27.50 17.73 5.52
CA LEU A 203 28.04 16.41 5.89
C LEU A 203 27.37 15.80 7.12
N VAL A 204 26.60 16.59 7.86
CA VAL A 204 25.80 16.17 9.01
C VAL A 204 24.39 16.70 8.80
N ILE A 205 23.43 15.80 8.57
CA ILE A 205 22.04 16.16 8.31
C ILE A 205 21.24 15.91 9.58
N HIS A 206 20.52 16.93 10.04
CA HIS A 206 19.82 16.92 11.31
C HIS A 206 18.35 17.27 11.10
N GLY A 207 17.48 16.32 11.42
CA GLY A 207 16.03 16.44 11.26
C GLY A 207 15.38 17.23 12.37
N ASN A 208 15.82 18.46 12.61
CA ASN A 208 15.44 19.18 13.82
C ASN A 208 13.95 19.57 13.90
N GLY A 209 13.41 19.70 15.12
CA GLY A 209 11.99 19.92 15.40
C GLY A 209 11.05 18.97 14.62
N PRO A 210 10.03 19.50 13.92
CA PRO A 210 9.04 18.70 13.18
C PRO A 210 9.58 18.05 11.90
N SER A 211 10.88 18.15 11.60
CA SER A 211 11.47 17.71 10.33
C SER A 211 11.91 16.24 10.31
N LYS A 212 11.52 15.44 11.32
CA LYS A 212 11.86 14.01 11.43
C LYS A 212 11.44 13.21 10.20
N ILE A 213 10.25 13.49 9.67
CA ILE A 213 9.70 12.79 8.50
C ILE A 213 10.54 13.09 7.25
N MET A 214 10.97 14.34 7.08
CA MET A 214 11.86 14.71 5.98
C MET A 214 13.22 14.01 6.10
N LEU A 215 13.77 13.95 7.31
CA LEU A 215 15.00 13.20 7.56
C LEU A 215 14.83 11.71 7.25
N ASN A 216 13.72 11.10 7.64
CA ASN A 216 13.42 9.69 7.33
C ASN A 216 13.38 9.46 5.81
N SER A 217 12.74 10.37 5.07
CA SER A 217 12.70 10.33 3.60
C SER A 217 14.09 10.43 2.98
N LEU A 218 14.91 11.41 3.40
CA LEU A 218 16.30 11.53 2.94
C LEU A 218 17.16 10.31 3.34
N GLY A 219 16.93 9.80 4.55
CA GLY A 219 17.62 8.66 5.16
C GLY A 219 17.44 7.34 4.41
N ASN A 220 16.39 7.22 3.58
CA ASN A 220 16.21 6.10 2.66
C ASN A 220 17.29 6.04 1.57
N TYR A 221 17.95 7.16 1.28
CA TYR A 221 18.91 7.31 0.17
C TYR A 221 20.33 7.55 0.66
N ILE A 222 20.51 8.55 1.52
CA ILE A 222 21.83 8.98 1.99
C ILE A 222 22.51 7.94 2.87
N ALA A 223 23.81 8.13 3.13
CA ALA A 223 24.65 7.14 3.80
C ALA A 223 24.60 5.78 3.09
N LYS A 224 24.68 5.82 1.75
CA LYS A 224 24.68 4.66 0.84
C LYS A 224 23.55 3.68 1.14
N SER A 225 22.35 4.20 1.41
CA SER A 225 21.19 3.35 1.70
C SER A 225 20.52 2.86 0.41
N TRP A 226 20.45 3.72 -0.62
CA TRP A 226 19.88 3.37 -1.93
C TRP A 226 20.47 4.23 -3.06
N ASN A 227 20.77 3.65 -4.23
CA ASN A 227 21.10 4.39 -5.46
C ASN A 227 20.70 3.60 -6.74
N HIS A 228 20.77 4.22 -7.92
CA HIS A 228 20.37 3.56 -9.19
C HIS A 228 21.28 2.39 -9.59
N LYS A 229 22.55 2.41 -9.17
CA LYS A 229 23.55 1.43 -9.59
C LYS A 229 23.52 0.13 -8.78
N SER A 230 23.36 0.26 -7.47
CA SER A 230 23.45 -0.80 -6.48
C SER A 230 22.08 -1.19 -5.90
N GLY A 231 21.04 -0.40 -6.14
CA GLY A 231 19.74 -0.59 -5.52
C GLY A 231 19.79 -0.35 -4.01
N CYS A 232 18.98 -1.10 -3.27
CA CYS A 232 18.86 -1.00 -1.82
C CYS A 232 19.96 -1.80 -1.10
N LEU A 233 20.90 -1.10 -0.45
CA LEU A 233 22.02 -1.74 0.26
C LEU A 233 21.66 -2.16 1.70
N ILE A 234 20.56 -1.62 2.25
CA ILE A 234 20.08 -1.91 3.61
C ILE A 234 19.03 -3.02 3.63
N CYS A 235 18.61 -3.47 2.45
CA CYS A 235 17.56 -4.48 2.30
C CYS A 235 18.07 -5.90 2.62
N ASP A 236 19.38 -6.10 2.57
CA ASP A 236 20.05 -7.39 2.79
C ASP A 236 20.50 -7.59 4.25
N ASP A 237 20.32 -6.59 5.13
CA ASP A 237 20.56 -6.67 6.58
C ASP A 237 19.48 -7.52 7.31
N GLY A 238 18.89 -8.49 6.61
CA GLY A 238 17.77 -9.30 7.04
C GLY A 238 18.15 -10.56 7.81
N LEU A 239 17.13 -11.25 8.32
CA LEU A 239 17.22 -12.65 8.76
C LEU A 239 16.98 -13.55 7.54
N SER A 240 17.48 -14.80 7.57
CA SER A 240 17.15 -15.82 6.56
C SER A 240 16.43 -16.97 7.25
N LEU A 241 15.25 -17.33 6.73
CA LEU A 241 14.44 -18.43 7.22
C LEU A 241 14.64 -19.74 6.44
N ASP A 242 15.34 -19.71 5.30
CA ASP A 242 15.54 -20.87 4.40
C ASP A 242 16.13 -22.12 5.08
N LYS A 243 16.94 -21.92 6.12
CA LYS A 243 17.64 -23.00 6.84
C LYS A 243 17.05 -23.26 8.23
N VAL A 244 15.96 -22.58 8.58
CA VAL A 244 15.31 -22.73 9.88
C VAL A 244 14.27 -23.85 9.78
N ALA A 245 14.39 -24.86 10.64
CA ALA A 245 13.37 -25.91 10.73
C ALA A 245 12.00 -25.31 11.07
N GLU A 246 10.92 -25.84 10.48
CA GLU A 246 9.56 -25.33 10.70
C GLU A 246 9.17 -25.27 12.18
N SER A 247 9.61 -26.26 12.97
CA SER A 247 9.44 -26.30 14.43
C SER A 247 10.08 -25.13 15.17
N SER A 248 11.07 -24.48 14.58
CA SER A 248 11.83 -23.37 15.15
C SER A 248 11.41 -22.02 14.58
N LEU A 249 10.44 -21.98 13.66
CA LEU A 249 9.92 -20.73 13.14
C LEU A 249 9.23 -19.89 14.24
N PRO A 250 9.30 -18.54 14.13
CA PRO A 250 8.66 -17.62 15.07
C PRO A 250 7.15 -17.87 15.21
N ARG A 251 6.60 -17.55 16.38
CA ARG A 251 5.14 -17.58 16.59
C ARG A 251 4.51 -16.30 16.09
N VAL A 252 3.47 -16.44 15.27
CA VAL A 252 2.80 -15.31 14.63
C VAL A 252 1.34 -15.26 15.07
N ILE A 253 0.85 -14.07 15.41
CA ILE A 253 -0.60 -13.82 15.41
C ILE A 253 -0.98 -13.28 14.04
N LEU A 254 -1.91 -13.95 13.35
CA LEU A 254 -2.52 -13.46 12.13
C LEU A 254 -3.87 -12.81 12.48
N GLY A 255 -3.96 -11.50 12.35
CA GLY A 255 -5.20 -10.74 12.50
C GLY A 255 -5.88 -10.52 11.16
N ILE A 256 -7.11 -11.00 11.00
CA ILE A 256 -7.97 -10.76 9.84
C ILE A 256 -9.09 -9.81 10.25
N PHE A 257 -9.19 -8.66 9.58
CA PHE A 257 -10.13 -7.59 9.90
C PHE A 257 -11.04 -7.29 8.71
N VAL A 258 -12.35 -7.53 8.88
CA VAL A 258 -13.39 -7.23 7.89
C VAL A 258 -14.23 -6.07 8.42
N GLU A 259 -13.77 -4.84 8.15
CA GLU A 259 -14.32 -3.62 8.75
C GLU A 259 -15.38 -2.92 7.88
N HIS A 260 -15.41 -3.26 6.59
CA HIS A 260 -16.38 -2.74 5.63
C HIS A 260 -16.71 -3.81 4.57
N ALA A 261 -17.86 -3.66 3.91
CA ALA A 261 -18.29 -4.60 2.88
C ALA A 261 -17.28 -4.62 1.73
N THR A 262 -16.54 -5.71 1.63
CA THR A 262 -15.44 -5.88 0.68
C THR A 262 -15.79 -6.91 -0.40
N PRO A 263 -15.56 -6.62 -1.69
CA PRO A 263 -15.76 -7.59 -2.76
C PRO A 263 -14.72 -8.72 -2.71
N PHE A 264 -15.05 -9.88 -3.29
CA PHE A 264 -14.14 -11.03 -3.42
C PHE A 264 -13.53 -11.53 -2.09
N LEU A 265 -14.30 -11.44 -0.99
CA LEU A 265 -13.87 -11.86 0.34
C LEU A 265 -13.40 -13.32 0.38
N LYS A 266 -14.05 -14.21 -0.39
CA LYS A 266 -13.67 -15.63 -0.49
C LYS A 266 -12.23 -15.82 -0.94
N GLU A 267 -11.83 -15.08 -1.96
CA GLU A 267 -10.51 -15.12 -2.55
C GLU A 267 -9.48 -14.55 -1.58
N PHE A 268 -9.81 -13.46 -0.88
CA PHE A 268 -8.99 -12.94 0.23
C PHE A 268 -8.75 -13.99 1.31
N LEU A 269 -9.81 -14.63 1.81
CA LEU A 269 -9.72 -15.64 2.87
C LEU A 269 -8.91 -16.86 2.43
N HIS A 270 -9.08 -17.29 1.18
CA HIS A 270 -8.27 -18.36 0.59
C HIS A 270 -6.79 -17.98 0.47
N LYS A 271 -6.48 -16.74 0.07
CA LYS A 271 -5.11 -16.23 0.02
C LYS A 271 -4.47 -16.16 1.42
N ALA A 272 -5.22 -15.71 2.43
CA ALA A 272 -4.76 -15.70 3.82
C ALA A 272 -4.46 -17.12 4.36
N THR A 273 -5.27 -18.12 3.98
CA THR A 273 -5.00 -19.52 4.35
C THR A 273 -3.89 -20.16 3.51
N ALA A 274 -3.65 -19.68 2.29
CA ALA A 274 -2.58 -20.16 1.41
C ALA A 274 -1.17 -19.64 1.77
N LEU A 275 -1.04 -18.69 2.72
CA LEU A 275 0.26 -18.23 3.22
C LEU A 275 1.17 -19.42 3.60
N TYR A 276 2.36 -19.46 3.01
CA TYR A 276 3.34 -20.53 3.19
C TYR A 276 4.04 -20.39 4.55
N TYR A 277 3.31 -20.75 5.61
CA TYR A 277 3.78 -20.72 6.97
C TYR A 277 3.03 -21.78 7.80
N PRO A 278 3.71 -22.53 8.69
CA PRO A 278 3.06 -23.63 9.40
C PRO A 278 1.90 -23.14 10.28
N LYS A 279 0.71 -23.71 10.10
CA LYS A 279 -0.52 -23.22 10.75
C LYS A 279 -0.50 -23.44 12.27
N GLU A 280 0.24 -24.44 12.74
CA GLU A 280 0.55 -24.68 14.15
C GLU A 280 1.44 -23.61 14.80
N LYS A 281 2.05 -22.73 14.00
CA LYS A 281 2.80 -21.54 14.46
C LYS A 281 1.98 -20.26 14.41
N ILE A 282 0.74 -20.33 13.92
CA ILE A 282 -0.14 -19.18 13.75
C ILE A 282 -1.32 -19.27 14.74
N ASP A 283 -1.46 -18.23 15.55
CA ASP A 283 -2.69 -17.96 16.29
C ASP A 283 -3.54 -16.99 15.46
N LEU A 284 -4.77 -17.40 15.10
CA LEU A 284 -5.65 -16.62 14.24
C LEU A 284 -6.59 -15.76 15.09
N ILE A 285 -6.66 -14.46 14.78
CA ILE A 285 -7.66 -13.55 15.33
C ILE A 285 -8.48 -13.02 14.16
N VAL A 286 -9.79 -13.15 14.24
CA VAL A 286 -10.72 -12.72 13.19
C VAL A 286 -11.69 -11.72 13.79
N HIS A 287 -11.92 -10.61 13.10
CA HIS A 287 -12.96 -9.66 13.43
C HIS A 287 -13.81 -9.38 12.19
N ASN A 288 -15.12 -9.55 12.33
CA ASN A 288 -16.09 -9.17 11.31
C ASN A 288 -17.03 -8.10 11.86
N ALA A 289 -16.97 -6.89 11.31
CA ALA A 289 -17.88 -5.80 11.61
C ALA A 289 -19.00 -5.63 10.57
N VAL A 290 -19.12 -6.57 9.62
CA VAL A 290 -20.05 -6.46 8.49
C VAL A 290 -21.05 -7.62 8.49
N GLU A 291 -22.33 -7.29 8.68
CA GLU A 291 -23.42 -8.27 8.69
C GLU A 291 -23.49 -9.09 7.39
N PHE A 292 -23.32 -8.42 6.23
CA PHE A 292 -23.36 -9.08 4.90
C PHE A 292 -22.35 -10.24 4.78
N HIS A 293 -21.20 -10.13 5.43
CA HIS A 293 -20.12 -11.12 5.36
C HIS A 293 -20.19 -12.20 6.44
N LYS A 294 -21.20 -12.16 7.32
CA LYS A 294 -21.31 -13.05 8.47
C LYS A 294 -21.28 -14.54 8.10
N GLU A 295 -22.12 -14.97 7.16
CA GLU A 295 -22.23 -16.39 6.78
C GLU A 295 -20.90 -16.92 6.23
N GLU A 296 -20.23 -16.12 5.41
CA GLU A 296 -18.94 -16.46 4.82
C GLU A 296 -17.83 -16.53 5.88
N MET A 297 -17.79 -15.58 6.80
CA MET A 297 -16.82 -15.54 7.89
C MET A 297 -17.03 -16.67 8.91
N ASP A 298 -18.28 -16.96 9.27
CA ASP A 298 -18.62 -18.08 10.16
C ASP A 298 -18.18 -19.41 9.55
N LYS A 299 -18.44 -19.61 8.25
CA LYS A 299 -17.98 -20.79 7.52
C LYS A 299 -16.46 -20.89 7.50
N PHE A 300 -15.77 -19.79 7.18
CA PHE A 300 -14.31 -19.74 7.16
C PHE A 300 -13.69 -20.15 8.49
N VAL A 301 -14.18 -19.59 9.60
CA VAL A 301 -13.67 -19.90 10.94
C VAL A 301 -13.93 -21.36 11.29
N ASN A 302 -15.14 -21.87 11.01
CA ASN A 302 -15.48 -23.27 11.26
C ASN A 302 -14.58 -24.24 10.48
N ASP A 303 -14.38 -23.98 9.18
CA ASP A 303 -13.61 -24.84 8.28
C ASP A 303 -12.11 -24.85 8.60
N ASN A 304 -11.56 -23.76 9.14
CA ASN A 304 -10.11 -23.59 9.33
C ASN A 304 -9.64 -23.71 10.79
N SER A 305 -10.55 -23.61 11.77
CA SER A 305 -10.20 -23.53 13.19
C SER A 305 -9.26 -24.63 13.68
N ALA A 306 -9.44 -25.87 13.20
CA ALA A 306 -8.65 -27.03 13.63
C ALA A 306 -7.21 -27.03 13.09
N ALA A 307 -6.92 -26.30 12.01
CA ALA A 307 -5.58 -26.24 11.41
C ALA A 307 -4.66 -25.25 12.13
N TYR A 308 -5.23 -24.18 12.69
CA TYR A 308 -4.49 -23.14 13.39
C TYR A 308 -4.20 -23.52 14.84
N ARG A 309 -3.13 -22.97 15.42
CA ARG A 309 -2.75 -23.21 16.83
C ARG A 309 -3.86 -22.81 17.80
N SER A 310 -4.50 -21.68 17.53
CA SER A 310 -5.72 -21.25 18.20
C SER A 310 -6.46 -20.23 17.34
N VAL A 311 -7.76 -20.09 17.58
CA VAL A 311 -8.59 -19.11 16.89
C VAL A 311 -9.41 -18.30 17.89
N LYS A 312 -9.42 -16.98 17.72
CA LYS A 312 -10.33 -16.07 18.42
C LYS A 312 -11.12 -15.29 17.39
N TYR A 313 -12.44 -15.46 17.41
CA TYR A 313 -13.33 -14.83 16.44
C TYR A 313 -14.27 -13.86 17.17
N PHE A 314 -14.24 -12.61 16.74
CA PHE A 314 -15.16 -11.55 17.13
C PHE A 314 -16.20 -11.41 16.03
N GLN A 315 -17.42 -11.82 16.33
CA GLN A 315 -18.53 -11.83 15.37
C GLN A 315 -19.14 -10.44 15.24
N PHE A 316 -19.95 -10.24 14.21
CA PHE A 316 -20.69 -8.99 14.03
C PHE A 316 -21.58 -8.66 15.24
N GLU A 317 -22.18 -9.68 15.85
CA GLU A 317 -23.05 -9.56 17.02
C GLU A 317 -22.33 -9.03 18.27
N ASP A 318 -21.00 -9.13 18.32
CA ASP A 318 -20.22 -8.65 19.46
C ASP A 318 -20.14 -7.11 19.50
N ASP A 319 -20.57 -6.41 18.44
CA ASP A 319 -20.54 -4.93 18.24
C ASP A 319 -19.21 -4.29 18.68
N LYS A 320 -18.10 -4.98 18.39
CA LYS A 320 -16.78 -4.45 18.65
C LYS A 320 -16.42 -3.45 17.56
N LYS A 321 -15.98 -2.28 17.98
CA LYS A 321 -15.40 -1.29 17.05
C LYS A 321 -14.01 -1.73 16.62
N GLU A 322 -13.66 -1.41 15.38
CA GLU A 322 -12.36 -1.73 14.76
C GLU A 322 -11.17 -1.48 15.70
N TRP A 323 -11.02 -0.26 16.22
CA TRP A 323 -9.91 0.11 17.10
C TRP A 323 -9.83 -0.75 18.36
N HIS A 324 -10.97 -1.23 18.87
CA HIS A 324 -11.03 -2.09 20.04
C HIS A 324 -10.59 -3.51 19.67
N ALA A 325 -11.09 -4.04 18.55
CA ALA A 325 -10.71 -5.36 18.05
C ALA A 325 -9.20 -5.44 17.73
N ARG A 326 -8.64 -4.41 17.08
CA ARG A 326 -7.21 -4.33 16.76
C ARG A 326 -6.33 -4.20 18.01
N ASN A 327 -6.72 -3.38 18.99
CA ASN A 327 -6.01 -3.31 20.28
C ASN A 327 -6.04 -4.65 21.02
N LEU A 328 -7.20 -5.33 21.06
CA LEU A 328 -7.31 -6.67 21.66
C LEU A 328 -6.38 -7.68 20.97
N ALA A 329 -6.18 -7.57 19.66
CA ALA A 329 -5.26 -8.44 18.93
C ALA A 329 -3.79 -8.21 19.35
N LEU A 330 -3.39 -6.96 19.60
CA LEU A 330 -2.06 -6.63 20.15
C LEU A 330 -1.90 -7.15 21.58
N GLU A 331 -2.93 -6.99 22.42
CA GLU A 331 -2.94 -7.51 23.79
C GLU A 331 -2.82 -9.04 23.83
N GLU A 332 -3.52 -9.74 22.94
CA GLU A 332 -3.39 -11.20 22.79
C GLU A 332 -1.97 -11.61 22.39
N CYS A 333 -1.31 -10.85 21.50
CA CYS A 333 0.10 -11.10 21.18
C CYS A 333 0.99 -10.95 22.42
N MET A 334 0.76 -9.93 23.23
CA MET A 334 1.48 -9.72 24.49
C MET A 334 1.26 -10.90 25.45
N ILE A 335 0.00 -11.30 25.67
CA ILE A 335 -0.37 -12.41 26.58
C ILE A 335 0.25 -13.73 26.13
N ARG A 336 0.26 -13.99 24.82
CA ARG A 336 0.78 -15.24 24.25
C ARG A 336 2.29 -15.21 24.02
N ASN A 337 2.94 -14.06 24.27
CA ASN A 337 4.34 -13.79 23.99
C ASN A 337 4.69 -14.08 22.52
N CYS A 338 3.86 -13.60 21.60
CA CYS A 338 4.05 -13.80 20.17
C CYS A 338 5.29 -13.06 19.66
N ASP A 339 5.95 -13.61 18.62
CA ASP A 339 7.15 -13.00 18.05
C ASP A 339 6.79 -11.94 17.01
N TYR A 340 5.68 -12.13 16.29
CA TYR A 340 5.17 -11.17 15.30
C TYR A 340 3.64 -11.11 15.28
N PHE A 341 3.09 -9.94 15.05
CA PHE A 341 1.67 -9.72 14.75
C PHE A 341 1.53 -9.29 13.29
N PHE A 342 0.86 -10.09 12.46
CA PHE A 342 0.58 -9.79 11.07
C PHE A 342 -0.89 -9.40 10.93
N SER A 343 -1.15 -8.12 10.64
CA SER A 343 -2.48 -7.58 10.38
C SER A 343 -2.79 -7.64 8.89
N LEU A 344 -3.96 -8.17 8.53
CA LEU A 344 -4.53 -8.19 7.19
C LEU A 344 -5.97 -7.71 7.24
N ASP A 345 -6.25 -6.69 6.44
CA ASP A 345 -7.58 -6.17 6.20
C ASP A 345 -8.17 -6.84 4.96
N SER A 346 -9.51 -6.94 4.90
CA SER A 346 -10.20 -7.66 3.82
C SER A 346 -9.88 -7.16 2.42
N ASP A 347 -9.44 -5.90 2.27
CA ASP A 347 -9.07 -5.32 0.98
C ASP A 347 -7.64 -5.70 0.51
N ALA A 348 -6.81 -6.27 1.39
CA ALA A 348 -5.43 -6.64 1.12
C ALA A 348 -5.28 -8.07 0.59
N HIS A 349 -5.40 -8.23 -0.73
CA HIS A 349 -5.24 -9.53 -1.40
C HIS A 349 -3.77 -9.92 -1.54
N ILE A 350 -3.31 -10.85 -0.69
CA ILE A 350 -1.93 -11.37 -0.70
C ILE A 350 -1.77 -12.46 -1.77
N ASP A 351 -1.28 -12.09 -2.95
CA ASP A 351 -1.10 -13.04 -4.07
C ASP A 351 0.13 -13.93 -3.90
N ASN A 352 1.17 -13.44 -3.21
CA ASN A 352 2.39 -14.18 -2.96
C ASN A 352 2.32 -14.93 -1.62
N PRO A 353 2.26 -16.28 -1.62
CA PRO A 353 2.13 -17.05 -0.39
C PRO A 353 3.34 -16.91 0.54
N ASP A 354 4.52 -16.52 0.04
CA ASP A 354 5.74 -16.34 0.83
C ASP A 354 5.78 -15.01 1.61
N THR A 355 4.78 -14.14 1.43
CA THR A 355 4.76 -12.77 1.98
C THR A 355 5.11 -12.71 3.47
N LEU A 356 4.51 -13.56 4.30
CA LEU A 356 4.79 -13.55 5.75
C LEU A 356 6.27 -13.84 6.05
N ARG A 357 6.87 -14.82 5.37
CA ARG A 357 8.30 -15.15 5.54
C ARG A 357 9.16 -13.98 5.09
N LEU A 358 8.90 -13.46 3.89
CA LEU A 358 9.64 -12.34 3.30
C LEU A 358 9.63 -11.09 4.19
N LEU A 359 8.50 -10.80 4.86
CA LEU A 359 8.38 -9.67 5.79
C LEU A 359 9.15 -9.92 7.10
N ILE A 360 9.09 -11.13 7.67
CA ILE A 360 9.87 -11.51 8.86
C ILE A 360 11.37 -11.37 8.58
N GLU A 361 11.80 -11.82 7.40
CA GLU A 361 13.19 -11.74 6.96
C GLU A 361 13.71 -10.29 6.86
N LYS A 362 12.85 -9.29 6.64
CA LYS A 362 13.29 -7.89 6.66
C LYS A 362 13.75 -7.42 8.04
N ASN A 363 13.41 -8.13 9.12
CA ASN A 363 13.85 -7.84 10.48
C ASN A 363 13.69 -6.35 10.85
N ARG A 364 12.45 -5.84 10.74
CA ARG A 364 12.08 -4.47 11.10
C ARG A 364 11.06 -4.46 12.22
N THR A 365 10.91 -3.30 12.86
CA THR A 365 9.92 -3.06 13.91
C THR A 365 8.50 -3.15 13.38
N VAL A 366 8.22 -2.46 12.27
CA VAL A 366 6.96 -2.52 11.53
C VAL A 366 7.29 -2.54 10.04
N VAL A 367 6.76 -3.50 9.28
CA VAL A 367 6.98 -3.60 7.84
C VAL A 367 5.71 -4.03 7.11
N ALA A 368 5.35 -3.28 6.06
CA ALA A 368 4.24 -3.55 5.18
C ALA A 368 4.74 -4.08 3.82
N PRO A 369 4.06 -5.07 3.21
CA PRO A 369 4.23 -5.33 1.79
C PRO A 369 3.58 -4.18 1.00
N LEU A 370 4.22 -3.71 -0.07
CA LEU A 370 3.60 -2.74 -0.98
C LEU A 370 2.45 -3.41 -1.72
N LEU A 371 1.24 -2.91 -1.51
CA LEU A 371 0.02 -3.31 -2.22
C LEU A 371 -0.56 -2.09 -2.93
N THR A 372 -1.00 -2.29 -4.17
CA THR A 372 -1.55 -1.22 -5.03
C THR A 372 -2.90 -1.63 -5.59
N ARG A 373 -3.81 -0.67 -5.75
CA ARG A 373 -5.04 -0.88 -6.52
C ARG A 373 -4.70 -1.00 -8.01
N GLN A 374 -5.33 -1.93 -8.71
CA GLN A 374 -5.07 -2.17 -10.13
C GLN A 374 -5.36 -0.91 -10.97
N LYS A 375 -4.53 -0.62 -11.97
CA LYS A 375 -4.66 0.55 -12.88
C LYS A 375 -4.75 1.90 -12.14
N SER A 376 -4.23 1.96 -10.91
CA SER A 376 -4.30 3.13 -10.05
C SER A 376 -2.96 3.45 -9.39
N MET A 377 -2.86 4.65 -8.82
CA MET A 377 -1.72 5.06 -8.00
C MET A 377 -2.01 4.93 -6.50
N TRP A 378 -3.20 4.45 -6.12
CA TRP A 378 -3.56 4.20 -4.73
C TRP A 378 -2.80 2.97 -4.21
N SER A 379 -2.15 3.13 -3.05
CA SER A 379 -1.37 2.08 -2.39
C SER A 379 -1.54 2.15 -0.88
N ASN A 380 -1.07 1.12 -0.17
CA ASN A 380 -1.22 0.98 1.27
C ASN A 380 -0.17 1.72 2.12
N PHE A 381 0.40 2.81 1.59
CA PHE A 381 1.35 3.66 2.32
C PHE A 381 1.28 5.12 1.87
N TRP A 382 1.71 6.04 2.74
CA TRP A 382 1.96 7.43 2.35
C TRP A 382 3.44 7.74 2.47
N GLY A 383 4.02 8.37 1.44
CA GLY A 383 5.43 8.77 1.46
C GLY A 383 5.69 10.08 2.21
N ALA A 384 4.67 10.92 2.41
CA ALA A 384 4.77 12.20 3.12
C ALA A 384 3.47 12.52 3.85
N LEU A 385 3.54 13.49 4.78
CA LEU A 385 2.37 14.05 5.47
C LEU A 385 2.26 15.56 5.20
N SER A 386 1.03 16.07 5.22
CA SER A 386 0.76 17.51 5.31
C SER A 386 1.10 18.02 6.72
N ALA A 387 1.09 19.35 6.91
CA ALA A 387 1.29 19.97 8.22
C ALA A 387 0.27 19.49 9.26
N ASP A 388 -0.96 19.17 8.83
CA ASP A 388 -2.04 18.67 9.69
C ASP A 388 -1.94 17.14 9.94
N GLY A 389 -0.92 16.47 9.39
CA GLY A 389 -0.69 15.04 9.58
C GLY A 389 -1.51 14.13 8.66
N TYR A 390 -2.13 14.67 7.61
CA TYR A 390 -2.88 13.93 6.59
C TYR A 390 -2.01 13.59 5.38
N TYR A 391 -2.58 12.93 4.38
CA TYR A 391 -1.89 12.54 3.15
C TYR A 391 -1.19 13.71 2.46
N ALA A 392 0.09 13.51 2.14
CA ALA A 392 0.80 14.28 1.13
C ALA A 392 1.59 13.33 0.21
N ARG A 393 1.71 13.70 -1.07
CA ARG A 393 2.49 12.93 -2.03
C ARG A 393 3.98 13.25 -1.86
N SER A 394 4.80 12.23 -1.62
CA SER A 394 6.26 12.38 -1.63
C SER A 394 6.81 12.48 -3.05
N HIS A 395 8.01 13.04 -3.17
CA HIS A 395 8.70 13.24 -4.44
C HIS A 395 9.03 11.93 -5.19
N ASP A 396 9.10 10.80 -4.48
CA ASP A 396 9.47 9.48 -4.98
C ASP A 396 8.29 8.49 -5.04
N TYR A 397 7.09 8.90 -4.60
CA TYR A 397 5.92 8.02 -4.46
C TYR A 397 5.60 7.26 -5.75
N VAL A 398 5.65 7.94 -6.89
CA VAL A 398 5.30 7.36 -8.20
C VAL A 398 6.30 6.27 -8.58
N GLU A 399 7.59 6.51 -8.37
CA GLU A 399 8.66 5.57 -8.66
C GLU A 399 8.63 4.36 -7.74
N LEU A 400 8.25 4.53 -6.46
CA LEU A 400 8.07 3.42 -5.52
C LEU A 400 6.89 2.53 -5.94
N VAL A 401 5.73 3.13 -6.22
CA VAL A 401 4.51 2.42 -6.61
C VAL A 401 4.67 1.67 -7.94
N LYS A 402 5.41 2.25 -8.89
CA LYS A 402 5.67 1.62 -10.20
C LYS A 402 6.80 0.59 -10.17
N GLY A 403 7.45 0.35 -9.03
CA GLY A 403 8.61 -0.55 -8.93
C GLY A 403 9.85 -0.04 -9.68
N GLN A 404 9.92 1.26 -10.00
CA GLN A 404 11.11 1.85 -10.63
C GLN A 404 12.26 2.00 -9.63
N ARG A 405 11.93 2.16 -8.35
CA ARG A 405 12.87 2.10 -7.24
C ARG A 405 12.42 1.00 -6.29
N MET A 406 13.13 -0.13 -6.33
CA MET A 406 12.87 -1.30 -5.47
C MET A 406 13.71 -1.19 -4.19
N GLY A 407 13.12 -1.45 -3.03
CA GLY A 407 13.77 -1.28 -1.75
C GLY A 407 12.88 -1.51 -0.53
N LEU A 408 13.39 -1.03 0.60
CA LEU A 408 12.74 -1.02 1.90
C LEU A 408 12.76 0.41 2.42
N TRP A 409 11.58 1.02 2.47
CA TRP A 409 11.42 2.47 2.58
C TRP A 409 10.83 2.82 3.93
N ASN A 410 11.52 3.65 4.72
CA ASN A 410 10.97 4.24 5.93
C ASN A 410 9.92 5.28 5.54
N VAL A 411 8.67 5.05 5.93
CA VAL A 411 7.50 5.84 5.51
C VAL A 411 6.66 6.26 6.72
N PRO A 412 6.01 7.43 6.69
CA PRO A 412 5.23 7.91 7.82
C PRO A 412 3.90 7.18 8.05
N PHE A 413 3.37 6.44 7.08
CA PHE A 413 2.06 5.78 7.18
C PHE A 413 2.03 4.47 6.38
N VAL A 414 1.44 3.43 6.97
CA VAL A 414 1.13 2.14 6.34
C VAL A 414 -0.26 1.69 6.80
N ASN A 415 -1.00 0.97 5.96
CA ASN A 415 -2.29 0.38 6.31
C ASN A 415 -2.54 -0.95 5.57
N ALA A 416 -3.73 -1.53 5.76
CA ALA A 416 -4.28 -2.72 5.09
C ALA A 416 -3.52 -4.05 5.33
N ALA A 417 -2.20 -4.08 5.19
CA ALA A 417 -1.36 -5.23 5.50
C ALA A 417 -0.04 -4.77 6.12
N TYR A 418 0.29 -5.27 7.30
CA TYR A 418 1.56 -4.96 7.96
C TYR A 418 1.93 -5.97 9.05
N LEU A 419 3.24 -6.19 9.20
CA LEU A 419 3.85 -7.03 10.21
C LEU A 419 4.46 -6.16 11.31
N ILE A 420 4.07 -6.38 12.55
CA ILE A 420 4.61 -5.75 13.74
C ILE A 420 5.47 -6.76 14.50
N ASN A 421 6.70 -6.37 14.84
CA ASN A 421 7.60 -7.17 15.64
C ASN A 421 7.17 -7.17 17.12
N GLY A 422 6.96 -8.34 17.70
CA GLY A 422 6.47 -8.53 19.07
C GLY A 422 7.35 -7.90 20.16
N THR A 423 8.62 -7.59 19.87
CA THR A 423 9.51 -6.87 20.80
C THR A 423 8.94 -5.52 21.24
N ILE A 424 8.24 -4.78 20.37
CA ILE A 424 7.65 -3.47 20.74
C ILE A 424 6.40 -3.61 21.60
N LEU A 425 5.82 -4.81 21.66
CA LEU A 425 4.62 -5.13 22.44
C LEU A 425 4.96 -5.52 23.89
N LYS A 426 6.24 -5.72 24.22
CA LYS A 426 6.68 -6.18 25.55
C LYS A 426 6.79 -5.06 26.58
N THR A 427 6.92 -3.80 26.16
CA THR A 427 7.05 -2.65 27.06
C THR A 427 5.88 -1.69 26.88
N LYS A 428 5.34 -1.17 28.00
CA LYS A 428 4.23 -0.21 27.97
C LYS A 428 4.56 1.06 27.19
N GLU A 429 5.82 1.49 27.23
CA GLU A 429 6.30 2.68 26.54
C GLU A 429 6.22 2.55 25.02
N LYS A 430 6.49 1.35 24.47
CA LYS A 430 6.51 1.10 23.03
C LYS A 430 5.22 0.48 22.49
N PHE A 431 4.31 0.07 23.37
CA PHE A 431 3.07 -0.60 23.01
C PHE A 431 2.23 0.27 22.05
N PRO A 432 1.91 -0.19 20.82
CA PRO A 432 1.12 0.57 19.86
C PRO A 432 -0.34 0.72 20.31
N SER A 433 -1.03 1.72 19.77
CA SER A 433 -2.45 1.94 20.06
C SER A 433 -3.16 2.37 18.79
N TYR A 434 -4.34 1.81 18.56
CA TYR A 434 -5.24 2.18 17.47
C TYR A 434 -6.17 3.36 17.84
N ILE A 435 -5.85 4.10 18.92
CA ILE A 435 -6.68 5.21 19.42
C ILE A 435 -5.84 6.50 19.48
N SER A 436 -6.32 7.56 18.83
CA SER A 436 -5.72 8.91 18.92
C SER A 436 -6.74 9.99 18.55
N GLY A 437 -7.45 10.53 19.54
CA GLY A 437 -8.48 11.55 19.31
C GLY A 437 -9.63 11.04 18.43
N LEU A 438 -9.90 11.75 17.33
CA LEU A 438 -10.94 11.42 16.34
C LEU A 438 -10.35 10.82 15.05
N LEU A 439 -9.06 10.46 15.04
CA LEU A 439 -8.45 9.80 13.89
C LEU A 439 -9.00 8.39 13.71
N ASP A 440 -9.04 7.91 12.46
CA ASP A 440 -9.29 6.50 12.17
C ASP A 440 -8.18 5.61 12.76
N ALA A 441 -8.44 4.30 12.85
CA ALA A 441 -7.60 3.35 13.54
C ALA A 441 -6.17 3.29 12.96
N ASP A 442 -6.01 3.35 11.64
CA ASP A 442 -4.71 3.26 10.97
C ASP A 442 -3.92 4.56 11.12
N MET A 443 -4.55 5.72 10.96
CA MET A 443 -3.92 7.02 11.23
C MET A 443 -3.50 7.12 12.69
N ALA A 444 -4.33 6.64 13.62
CA ALA A 444 -4.03 6.59 15.04
C ALA A 444 -2.83 5.68 15.34
N LEU A 445 -2.79 4.47 14.78
CA LEU A 445 -1.64 3.55 14.89
C LEU A 445 -0.36 4.23 14.42
N CYS A 446 -0.36 4.73 13.19
CA CYS A 446 0.83 5.33 12.58
C CYS A 446 1.30 6.56 13.36
N LYS A 447 0.37 7.43 13.80
CA LYS A 447 0.70 8.60 14.63
C LYS A 447 1.31 8.19 15.97
N ASN A 448 0.72 7.20 16.64
CA ASN A 448 1.22 6.70 17.93
C ASN A 448 2.60 6.05 17.80
N LEU A 449 2.88 5.33 16.71
CA LEU A 449 4.20 4.77 16.41
C LEU A 449 5.24 5.88 16.17
N ARG A 450 4.90 6.89 15.36
CA ARG A 450 5.79 8.05 15.10
C ARG A 450 6.10 8.84 16.38
N ALA A 451 5.10 9.07 17.23
CA ALA A 451 5.27 9.76 18.51
C ALA A 451 6.24 9.02 19.46
N LYS A 452 6.40 7.70 19.28
CA LYS A 452 7.34 6.85 20.04
C LYS A 452 8.68 6.63 19.33
N GLY A 453 8.92 7.31 18.19
CA GLY A 453 10.13 7.14 17.39
C GLY A 453 10.27 5.75 16.74
N ILE A 454 9.16 5.02 16.56
CA ILE A 454 9.16 3.70 15.94
C ILE A 454 8.98 3.87 14.44
N PHE A 455 9.96 3.41 13.67
CA PHE A 455 9.92 3.45 12.21
C PHE A 455 8.95 2.40 11.65
N MET A 456 8.27 2.81 10.59
CA MET A 456 7.41 1.97 9.76
C MET A 456 8.05 1.87 8.38
N TYR A 457 8.09 0.66 7.85
CA TYR A 457 8.69 0.41 6.56
C TYR A 457 7.67 -0.13 5.57
N VAL A 458 7.83 0.20 4.30
CA VAL A 458 7.16 -0.50 3.20
C VAL A 458 8.21 -1.18 2.33
N SER A 459 7.99 -2.46 1.99
CA SER A 459 8.85 -3.19 1.08
C SER A 459 8.15 -3.35 -0.26
N ASN A 460 8.83 -2.97 -1.32
CA ASN A 460 8.43 -3.27 -2.69
C ASN A 460 9.48 -4.15 -3.38
N MET A 461 10.21 -4.98 -2.64
CA MET A 461 11.25 -5.84 -3.20
C MET A 461 10.68 -7.00 -4.02
N GLU A 462 9.45 -7.41 -3.73
CA GLU A 462 8.74 -8.51 -4.38
C GLU A 462 7.35 -8.06 -4.82
N SER A 463 6.73 -8.83 -5.71
CA SER A 463 5.28 -8.71 -5.95
C SER A 463 4.55 -9.46 -4.84
N TYR A 464 3.98 -8.73 -3.89
CA TYR A 464 3.31 -9.32 -2.72
C TYR A 464 1.82 -9.59 -2.97
N GLY A 465 1.16 -8.70 -3.70
CA GLY A 465 -0.29 -8.73 -3.84
C GLY A 465 -0.85 -7.44 -4.43
N HIS A 466 -2.14 -7.21 -4.18
CA HIS A 466 -2.85 -6.01 -4.62
C HIS A 466 -3.93 -5.61 -3.61
N LEU A 467 -4.50 -4.42 -3.83
CA LEU A 467 -5.67 -3.94 -3.09
C LEU A 467 -6.91 -4.04 -3.97
N VAL A 468 -8.00 -4.57 -3.41
CA VAL A 468 -9.33 -4.43 -4.01
C VAL A 468 -9.94 -3.07 -3.68
N ASN A 469 -10.83 -2.62 -4.55
CA ASN A 469 -11.59 -1.39 -4.39
C ASN A 469 -13.00 -1.71 -3.90
N ALA A 470 -13.29 -1.42 -2.63
CA ALA A 470 -14.61 -1.59 -2.04
C ALA A 470 -15.56 -0.41 -2.29
N ASP A 471 -15.10 0.70 -2.87
CA ASP A 471 -15.87 1.95 -2.98
C ASP A 471 -17.14 1.80 -3.83
N THR A 472 -17.16 0.83 -4.76
CA THR A 472 -18.30 0.56 -5.67
C THR A 472 -19.18 -0.63 -5.24
N PHE A 473 -18.84 -1.28 -4.12
CA PHE A 473 -19.46 -2.54 -3.73
C PHE A 473 -20.87 -2.36 -3.16
N ASP A 474 -21.88 -2.72 -3.95
CA ASP A 474 -23.29 -2.55 -3.62
C ASP A 474 -23.91 -3.84 -3.07
N ILE A 475 -23.95 -3.96 -1.74
CA ILE A 475 -24.50 -5.13 -1.02
C ILE A 475 -26.01 -5.34 -1.21
N ALA A 476 -26.74 -4.36 -1.75
CA ALA A 476 -28.17 -4.51 -2.02
C ALA A 476 -28.44 -5.40 -3.26
N ARG A 477 -27.41 -5.66 -4.08
CA ARG A 477 -27.55 -6.46 -5.31
C ARG A 477 -27.45 -7.96 -5.01
N LYS A 478 -28.08 -8.76 -5.87
CA LYS A 478 -27.86 -10.21 -5.88
C LYS A 478 -26.49 -10.47 -6.54
N HIS A 479 -25.61 -11.20 -5.84
CA HIS A 479 -24.21 -11.41 -6.25
C HIS A 479 -23.46 -10.11 -6.58
N PRO A 480 -23.24 -9.21 -5.60
CA PRO A 480 -22.62 -7.90 -5.81
C PRO A 480 -21.30 -7.93 -6.57
N ASP A 481 -20.45 -8.94 -6.31
CA ASP A 481 -19.15 -9.13 -6.98
C ASP A 481 -19.26 -9.20 -8.52
N PHE A 482 -20.41 -9.62 -9.05
CA PHE A 482 -20.64 -9.70 -10.50
C PHE A 482 -20.58 -8.31 -11.17
N TYR A 483 -20.87 -7.25 -10.42
CA TYR A 483 -20.86 -5.86 -10.88
C TYR A 483 -19.46 -5.20 -10.77
N GLU A 484 -18.44 -5.90 -10.26
CA GLU A 484 -17.13 -5.32 -9.97
C GLU A 484 -16.12 -5.37 -11.14
N ILE A 485 -16.58 -5.66 -12.36
CA ILE A 485 -15.74 -5.84 -13.56
C ILE A 485 -14.81 -4.66 -13.88
N TYR A 486 -15.18 -3.45 -13.46
CA TYR A 486 -14.39 -2.22 -13.68
C TYR A 486 -13.41 -1.95 -12.56
N SER A 487 -13.93 -1.94 -11.33
CA SER A 487 -13.18 -1.52 -10.14
C SER A 487 -12.16 -2.57 -9.73
N ASN A 488 -12.45 -3.85 -9.99
CA ASN A 488 -11.68 -5.01 -9.55
C ASN A 488 -11.54 -6.03 -10.68
N GLN A 489 -11.12 -5.56 -11.86
CA GLN A 489 -11.10 -6.38 -13.09
C GLN A 489 -10.33 -7.70 -12.90
N ARG A 490 -9.17 -7.69 -12.24
CA ARG A 490 -8.36 -8.89 -12.03
C ARG A 490 -9.11 -9.96 -11.22
N ASP A 491 -9.65 -9.60 -10.06
CA ASP A 491 -10.40 -10.55 -9.22
C ASP A 491 -11.69 -11.01 -9.91
N TRP A 492 -12.32 -10.12 -10.68
CA TRP A 492 -13.46 -10.45 -11.51
C TRP A 492 -13.09 -11.47 -12.61
N GLU A 493 -11.97 -11.27 -13.31
CA GLU A 493 -11.43 -12.20 -14.32
C GLU A 493 -11.17 -13.58 -13.70
N ASP A 494 -10.46 -13.62 -12.57
CA ASP A 494 -10.10 -14.86 -11.88
C ASP A 494 -11.33 -15.69 -11.49
N ARG A 495 -12.44 -15.02 -11.13
CA ARG A 495 -13.70 -15.67 -10.75
C ARG A 495 -14.57 -16.03 -11.95
N TYR A 496 -14.67 -15.15 -12.94
CA TYR A 496 -15.74 -15.18 -13.94
C TYR A 496 -15.31 -15.49 -15.37
N ILE A 497 -14.03 -15.34 -15.71
CA ILE A 497 -13.51 -15.69 -17.04
C ILE A 497 -13.01 -17.14 -17.06
N HIS A 498 -13.36 -17.87 -18.12
CA HIS A 498 -12.97 -19.26 -18.26
C HIS A 498 -11.44 -19.39 -18.31
N ARG A 499 -10.87 -20.39 -17.60
CA ARG A 499 -9.40 -20.58 -17.52
C ARG A 499 -8.71 -20.66 -18.89
N ASP A 500 -9.36 -21.33 -19.84
CA ASP A 500 -8.85 -21.46 -21.21
C ASP A 500 -9.18 -20.29 -22.15
N TYR A 501 -9.89 -19.25 -21.69
CA TYR A 501 -10.28 -18.11 -22.54
C TYR A 501 -9.06 -17.42 -23.16
N PHE A 502 -8.03 -17.12 -22.37
CA PHE A 502 -6.83 -16.44 -22.88
C PHE A 502 -6.08 -17.30 -23.91
N ASN A 503 -6.20 -18.62 -23.86
CA ASN A 503 -5.63 -19.51 -24.87
C ASN A 503 -6.30 -19.31 -26.24
N VAL A 504 -7.59 -18.94 -26.27
CA VAL A 504 -8.35 -18.65 -27.50
C VAL A 504 -7.75 -17.47 -28.26
N LEU A 505 -7.13 -16.51 -27.57
CA LEU A 505 -6.55 -15.31 -28.18
C LEU A 505 -5.19 -15.55 -28.85
N HIS A 506 -4.50 -16.65 -28.52
CA HIS A 506 -3.20 -16.93 -29.14
C HIS A 506 -3.32 -17.11 -30.66
N PRO A 507 -2.41 -16.53 -31.48
CA PRO A 507 -2.51 -16.60 -32.95
C PRO A 507 -2.54 -18.03 -33.52
N THR A 508 -1.91 -18.98 -32.83
CA THR A 508 -1.80 -20.39 -33.24
C THR A 508 -3.00 -21.24 -32.84
N THR A 509 -3.82 -20.79 -31.88
CA THR A 509 -4.98 -21.54 -31.39
C THR A 509 -6.07 -21.55 -32.45
N LYS A 510 -6.46 -22.74 -32.91
CA LYS A 510 -7.61 -22.91 -33.79
C LYS A 510 -8.88 -22.90 -32.96
N ILE A 511 -9.86 -22.10 -33.39
CA ILE A 511 -11.16 -22.00 -32.75
C ILE A 511 -12.08 -23.02 -33.43
N ASP A 512 -12.86 -23.75 -32.63
CA ASP A 512 -13.79 -24.74 -33.16
C ASP A 512 -14.87 -24.04 -34.02
N MET A 513 -15.19 -24.65 -35.15
CA MET A 513 -16.17 -24.13 -36.10
C MET A 513 -17.21 -25.21 -36.39
N PRO A 514 -18.20 -25.43 -35.49
CA PRO A 514 -19.18 -26.52 -35.63
C PRO A 514 -20.04 -26.42 -36.89
N CYS A 515 -20.30 -25.21 -37.38
CA CYS A 515 -20.96 -24.94 -38.66
C CYS A 515 -20.15 -23.90 -39.44
N PRO A 516 -20.27 -23.82 -40.78
CA PRO A 516 -19.55 -22.81 -41.57
C PRO A 516 -19.77 -21.39 -41.02
N ASP A 517 -18.67 -20.68 -40.70
CA ASP A 517 -18.65 -19.34 -40.10
C ASP A 517 -19.40 -19.18 -38.77
N VAL A 518 -19.60 -20.29 -38.05
CA VAL A 518 -20.10 -20.33 -36.68
C VAL A 518 -18.98 -20.81 -35.77
N TYR A 519 -18.45 -19.93 -34.94
CA TYR A 519 -17.29 -20.17 -34.10
C TYR A 519 -17.71 -20.48 -32.67
N TRP A 520 -17.00 -21.38 -32.01
CA TRP A 520 -17.33 -21.88 -30.68
C TRP A 520 -16.10 -21.90 -29.78
N PHE A 521 -16.17 -21.19 -28.65
CA PHE A 521 -15.05 -21.07 -27.73
C PHE A 521 -15.49 -20.84 -26.27
N PRO A 522 -14.66 -21.23 -25.28
CA PRO A 522 -14.93 -20.94 -23.88
C PRO A 522 -14.73 -19.46 -23.57
N VAL A 523 -15.60 -18.87 -22.75
CA VAL A 523 -15.48 -17.45 -22.36
C VAL A 523 -15.65 -17.21 -20.87
N VAL A 524 -16.66 -17.82 -20.24
CA VAL A 524 -16.99 -17.56 -18.83
C VAL A 524 -17.00 -18.84 -17.98
N THR A 525 -16.80 -18.69 -16.67
CA THR A 525 -16.83 -19.81 -15.73
C THR A 525 -18.25 -20.30 -15.47
N GLU A 526 -18.35 -21.47 -14.85
CA GLU A 526 -19.62 -22.00 -14.36
C GLU A 526 -20.28 -21.07 -13.31
N THR A 527 -19.46 -20.47 -12.44
CA THR A 527 -19.90 -19.51 -11.43
C THR A 527 -20.50 -18.25 -12.05
N PHE A 528 -19.92 -17.75 -13.16
CA PHE A 528 -20.51 -16.64 -13.90
C PHE A 528 -21.94 -17.00 -14.36
N CYS A 529 -22.10 -18.18 -14.96
CA CYS A 529 -23.39 -18.60 -15.47
C CYS A 529 -24.43 -18.75 -14.36
N GLU A 530 -24.05 -19.38 -13.24
CA GLU A 530 -24.91 -19.57 -12.07
C GLU A 530 -25.35 -18.23 -11.47
N HIS A 531 -24.40 -17.29 -11.29
CA HIS A 531 -24.68 -15.97 -10.75
C HIS A 531 -25.57 -15.15 -11.70
N LEU A 532 -25.31 -15.20 -13.01
CA LEU A 532 -26.13 -14.47 -13.98
C LEU A 532 -27.56 -14.99 -14.00
N ILE A 533 -27.77 -16.31 -14.01
CA ILE A 533 -29.12 -16.90 -13.91
C ILE A 533 -29.79 -16.45 -12.61
N ALA A 534 -29.09 -16.50 -11.47
CA ALA A 534 -29.63 -16.10 -10.19
C ALA A 534 -30.02 -14.61 -10.14
N ILE A 535 -29.26 -13.72 -10.78
CA ILE A 535 -29.60 -12.30 -10.91
C ILE A 535 -30.90 -12.13 -11.71
N MET A 536 -31.03 -12.82 -12.84
CA MET A 536 -32.22 -12.74 -13.70
C MET A 536 -33.47 -13.29 -13.00
N GLU A 537 -33.36 -14.45 -12.34
CA GLU A 537 -34.48 -15.03 -11.60
C GLU A 537 -34.84 -14.24 -10.35
N ASN A 538 -33.88 -13.57 -9.70
CA ASN A 538 -34.16 -12.65 -8.60
C ASN A 538 -34.93 -11.41 -9.05
N PHE A 539 -34.66 -10.90 -10.27
CA PHE A 539 -35.46 -9.84 -10.86
C PHE A 539 -36.88 -10.33 -11.22
N GLY A 540 -36.99 -11.52 -11.81
CA GLY A 540 -38.24 -12.28 -11.96
C GLY A 540 -39.25 -11.72 -12.98
N GLN A 541 -39.06 -10.49 -13.47
CA GLN A 541 -39.96 -9.84 -14.46
C GLN A 541 -39.57 -10.22 -15.89
N TRP A 542 -39.69 -11.52 -16.20
CA TRP A 542 -39.51 -12.05 -17.55
C TRP A 542 -40.58 -11.51 -18.50
N SER A 543 -40.18 -11.19 -19.74
CA SER A 543 -41.12 -10.76 -20.77
C SER A 543 -42.18 -11.82 -21.09
N SER A 544 -43.26 -11.39 -21.76
CA SER A 544 -44.37 -12.27 -22.09
C SER A 544 -44.08 -13.21 -23.27
N GLY A 545 -43.02 -12.95 -24.05
CA GLY A 545 -42.73 -13.65 -25.30
C GLY A 545 -43.73 -13.34 -26.43
N ASN A 546 -44.47 -12.23 -26.34
CA ASN A 546 -45.39 -11.74 -27.37
C ASN A 546 -44.74 -10.62 -28.20
N ASN A 547 -45.25 -10.37 -29.42
CA ASN A 547 -44.70 -9.35 -30.32
C ASN A 547 -44.85 -7.92 -29.77
N GLU A 548 -45.66 -7.68 -28.74
CA GLU A 548 -45.79 -6.36 -28.11
C GLU A 548 -44.82 -6.29 -26.93
N ASP A 549 -43.82 -5.42 -27.05
CA ASP A 549 -42.82 -5.19 -26.02
C ASP A 549 -42.63 -3.69 -25.78
N GLU A 550 -43.26 -3.19 -24.71
CA GLU A 550 -43.19 -1.80 -24.27
C GLU A 550 -41.77 -1.35 -23.86
N ARG A 551 -40.85 -2.31 -23.67
CA ARG A 551 -39.44 -2.04 -23.31
C ARG A 551 -38.60 -1.62 -24.52
N LEU A 552 -39.05 -1.90 -25.74
CA LEU A 552 -38.34 -1.57 -26.98
C LEU A 552 -38.79 -0.22 -27.54
N ALA A 553 -37.85 0.53 -28.13
CA ALA A 553 -38.14 1.77 -28.84
C ALA A 553 -38.95 1.46 -30.12
N GLY A 554 -40.28 1.47 -29.99
CA GLY A 554 -41.22 1.11 -31.07
C GLY A 554 -42.33 0.13 -30.67
N GLY A 555 -42.27 -0.44 -29.45
CA GLY A 555 -43.36 -1.25 -28.88
C GLY A 555 -43.61 -2.62 -29.55
N TYR A 556 -42.83 -2.99 -30.57
CA TYR A 556 -43.03 -4.19 -31.37
C TYR A 556 -41.74 -4.97 -31.61
N GLU A 557 -41.72 -6.22 -31.16
CA GLU A 557 -40.62 -7.16 -31.37
C GLU A 557 -40.97 -8.12 -32.51
N ASN A 558 -40.17 -8.09 -33.59
CA ASN A 558 -40.42 -8.93 -34.76
C ASN A 558 -40.27 -10.42 -34.47
N VAL A 559 -39.51 -10.80 -33.45
CA VAL A 559 -39.25 -12.20 -33.08
C VAL A 559 -39.16 -12.26 -31.55
N PRO A 560 -40.30 -12.39 -30.84
CA PRO A 560 -40.30 -12.20 -29.42
C PRO A 560 -39.69 -13.38 -28.67
N THR A 561 -38.91 -13.05 -27.64
CA THR A 561 -38.33 -14.02 -26.71
C THR A 561 -38.79 -13.73 -25.29
N ARG A 562 -38.83 -14.78 -24.45
CA ARG A 562 -39.02 -14.65 -23.01
C ARG A 562 -37.68 -14.32 -22.36
N ASP A 563 -37.46 -13.05 -22.08
CA ASP A 563 -36.15 -12.51 -21.76
C ASP A 563 -36.16 -11.38 -20.72
N ILE A 564 -34.95 -11.10 -20.23
CA ILE A 564 -34.62 -9.94 -19.40
C ILE A 564 -33.40 -9.26 -20.01
N HIS A 565 -33.51 -7.96 -20.25
CA HIS A 565 -32.41 -7.15 -20.78
C HIS A 565 -31.45 -6.72 -19.66
N MET A 566 -30.17 -6.57 -20.01
CA MET A 566 -29.12 -6.17 -19.06
C MET A 566 -29.37 -4.80 -18.41
N ASN A 567 -30.04 -3.88 -19.11
CA ASN A 567 -30.40 -2.57 -18.54
C ASN A 567 -31.41 -2.67 -17.37
N GLN A 568 -32.33 -3.65 -17.42
CA GLN A 568 -33.34 -3.86 -16.39
C GLN A 568 -32.73 -4.29 -15.04
N VAL A 569 -31.56 -4.94 -15.08
CA VAL A 569 -30.83 -5.40 -13.89
C VAL A 569 -29.54 -4.60 -13.64
N GLY A 570 -29.39 -3.44 -14.27
CA GLY A 570 -28.25 -2.54 -14.07
C GLY A 570 -26.90 -3.07 -14.58
N LEU A 571 -26.90 -4.05 -15.48
CA LEU A 571 -25.72 -4.69 -16.05
C LEU A 571 -25.32 -4.16 -17.44
N GLU A 572 -26.08 -3.25 -18.05
CA GLU A 572 -25.83 -2.80 -19.43
C GLU A 572 -24.38 -2.32 -19.65
N GLN A 573 -23.90 -1.39 -18.82
CA GLN A 573 -22.52 -0.89 -18.95
C GLN A 573 -21.51 -2.02 -18.74
N HIS A 574 -21.64 -2.77 -17.64
CA HIS A 574 -20.78 -3.92 -17.32
C HIS A 574 -20.68 -4.91 -18.48
N TRP A 575 -21.81 -5.17 -19.13
CA TRP A 575 -21.88 -6.06 -20.28
C TRP A 575 -21.23 -5.46 -21.53
N LEU A 576 -21.43 -4.18 -21.83
CA LEU A 576 -20.72 -3.50 -22.93
C LEU A 576 -19.20 -3.53 -22.72
N TYR A 577 -18.74 -3.40 -21.47
CA TYR A 577 -17.34 -3.56 -21.13
C TYR A 577 -16.87 -5.00 -21.33
N PHE A 578 -17.67 -5.98 -20.91
CA PHE A 578 -17.39 -7.40 -21.19
C PHE A 578 -17.27 -7.68 -22.70
N LEU A 579 -18.16 -7.12 -23.52
CA LEU A 579 -18.07 -7.24 -24.98
C LEU A 579 -16.77 -6.63 -25.51
N ARG A 580 -16.41 -5.44 -25.04
CA ARG A 580 -15.20 -4.72 -25.45
C ARG A 580 -13.91 -5.47 -25.08
N GLU A 581 -13.81 -5.99 -23.86
CA GLU A 581 -12.58 -6.58 -23.35
C GLU A 581 -12.44 -8.07 -23.69
N TYR A 582 -13.55 -8.83 -23.76
CA TYR A 582 -13.50 -10.30 -23.91
C TYR A 582 -14.10 -10.85 -25.21
N ILE A 583 -14.96 -10.10 -25.90
CA ILE A 583 -15.58 -10.60 -27.14
C ILE A 583 -14.92 -9.98 -28.38
N ARG A 584 -14.69 -8.66 -28.37
CA ARG A 584 -14.04 -7.93 -29.47
C ARG A 584 -12.68 -8.54 -29.84
N PRO A 585 -11.76 -8.88 -28.91
CA PRO A 585 -10.47 -9.45 -29.31
C PRO A 585 -10.57 -10.80 -30.03
N VAL A 586 -11.55 -11.64 -29.65
CA VAL A 586 -11.80 -12.92 -30.33
C VAL A 586 -12.44 -12.67 -31.70
N GLN A 587 -13.38 -11.72 -31.78
CA GLN A 587 -14.00 -11.30 -33.02
C GLN A 587 -12.95 -10.81 -34.03
N GLU A 588 -12.05 -9.91 -33.63
CA GLU A 588 -11.00 -9.34 -34.51
C GLU A 588 -10.08 -10.43 -35.06
N LYS A 589 -9.80 -11.46 -34.25
CA LYS A 589 -9.03 -12.63 -34.66
C LYS A 589 -9.77 -13.48 -35.71
N ILE A 590 -11.07 -13.68 -35.53
CA ILE A 590 -11.89 -14.55 -36.37
C ILE A 590 -12.26 -13.88 -37.69
N PHE A 591 -12.85 -12.69 -37.62
CA PHE A 591 -13.29 -11.93 -38.79
C PHE A 591 -12.22 -10.93 -39.18
N THR A 592 -11.13 -11.45 -39.75
CA THR A 592 -9.98 -10.64 -40.17
C THR A 592 -10.41 -9.52 -41.11
N GLY A 593 -10.08 -8.28 -40.75
CA GLY A 593 -10.44 -7.08 -41.53
C GLY A 593 -11.69 -6.35 -41.02
N TYR A 594 -12.40 -6.89 -40.04
CA TYR A 594 -13.46 -6.18 -39.31
C TYR A 594 -12.94 -5.64 -37.98
N PHE A 595 -13.07 -4.33 -37.77
CA PHE A 595 -12.63 -3.64 -36.55
C PHE A 595 -13.65 -2.57 -36.13
N HIS A 596 -14.05 -2.61 -34.85
CA HIS A 596 -14.91 -1.59 -34.25
C HIS A 596 -14.67 -1.52 -32.73
N ASP A 597 -14.20 -0.36 -32.23
CA ASP A 597 -13.97 -0.10 -30.80
C ASP A 597 -14.57 1.26 -30.40
N PRO A 598 -15.48 1.32 -29.40
CA PRO A 598 -16.10 0.19 -28.70
C PRO A 598 -17.16 -0.53 -29.56
N PRO A 599 -17.35 -1.85 -29.38
CA PRO A 599 -18.48 -2.54 -30.00
C PRO A 599 -19.80 -1.96 -29.48
N LYS A 600 -20.80 -1.87 -30.35
CA LYS A 600 -22.13 -1.36 -30.00
C LYS A 600 -23.11 -2.52 -29.89
N ALA A 601 -23.77 -2.65 -28.75
CA ALA A 601 -24.85 -3.63 -28.61
C ALA A 601 -26.00 -3.01 -27.84
N ILE A 602 -27.14 -2.82 -28.50
CA ILE A 602 -28.36 -2.27 -27.87
C ILE A 602 -29.18 -3.42 -27.25
N MET A 603 -29.19 -4.58 -27.90
CA MET A 603 -29.95 -5.74 -27.44
C MET A 603 -29.00 -6.75 -26.78
N ASN A 604 -28.94 -6.70 -25.45
CA ASN A 604 -28.20 -7.61 -24.59
C ASN A 604 -29.17 -8.20 -23.57
N PHE A 605 -29.47 -9.49 -23.68
CA PHE A 605 -30.56 -10.08 -22.92
C PHE A 605 -30.34 -11.57 -22.66
N VAL A 606 -30.83 -12.04 -21.52
CA VAL A 606 -30.87 -13.47 -21.18
C VAL A 606 -32.22 -14.01 -21.59
N VAL A 607 -32.22 -15.07 -22.39
CA VAL A 607 -33.44 -15.78 -22.82
C VAL A 607 -33.64 -17.02 -21.96
N ARG A 608 -34.90 -17.30 -21.62
CA ARG A 608 -35.33 -18.51 -20.92
C ARG A 608 -36.29 -19.32 -21.79
N TYR A 609 -35.88 -20.53 -22.16
CA TYR A 609 -36.76 -21.49 -22.83
C TYR A 609 -37.26 -22.56 -21.86
N HIS A 610 -38.56 -22.83 -21.90
CA HIS A 610 -39.21 -23.84 -21.07
C HIS A 610 -40.40 -24.48 -21.82
N PRO A 611 -40.64 -25.80 -21.72
CA PRO A 611 -41.71 -26.50 -22.44
C PRO A 611 -43.11 -25.94 -22.26
N ASN A 612 -43.41 -25.46 -21.04
CA ASN A 612 -44.73 -24.91 -20.68
C ASN A 612 -44.85 -23.39 -20.94
N GLU A 613 -43.79 -22.76 -21.44
CA GLU A 613 -43.75 -21.33 -21.72
C GLU A 613 -43.41 -21.15 -23.21
N GLN A 614 -42.25 -20.56 -23.51
CA GLN A 614 -41.68 -20.54 -24.85
C GLN A 614 -40.64 -21.65 -24.96
N SER A 615 -40.89 -22.66 -25.78
CA SER A 615 -40.02 -23.84 -25.90
C SER A 615 -39.07 -23.79 -27.10
N PHE A 616 -39.30 -22.92 -28.08
CA PHE A 616 -38.49 -22.79 -29.29
C PHE A 616 -38.50 -21.36 -29.82
N LEU A 617 -37.65 -21.08 -30.81
CA LEU A 617 -37.62 -19.81 -31.51
C LEU A 617 -37.69 -20.03 -33.03
N ARG A 618 -38.67 -19.41 -33.69
CA ARG A 618 -38.88 -19.55 -35.13
C ARG A 618 -37.67 -19.10 -35.95
N PRO A 619 -37.49 -19.59 -37.19
CA PRO A 619 -36.43 -19.14 -38.09
C PRO A 619 -36.40 -17.62 -38.26
N HIS A 620 -35.23 -16.99 -38.08
CA HIS A 620 -35.05 -15.54 -38.18
C HIS A 620 -33.61 -15.15 -38.53
N HIS A 621 -33.43 -13.84 -38.77
CA HIS A 621 -32.13 -13.17 -38.78
C HIS A 621 -32.04 -12.24 -37.57
N ASP A 622 -30.84 -12.05 -37.07
CA ASP A 622 -30.58 -11.09 -36.01
C ASP A 622 -30.34 -9.71 -36.61
N SER A 623 -30.76 -8.69 -35.88
CA SER A 623 -30.44 -7.31 -36.23
C SER A 623 -29.04 -6.94 -35.73
N SER A 624 -28.01 -7.64 -36.22
CA SER A 624 -26.61 -7.49 -35.82
C SER A 624 -25.66 -7.71 -37.00
N THR A 625 -24.44 -7.18 -36.92
CA THR A 625 -23.36 -7.63 -37.80
C THR A 625 -22.96 -9.05 -37.42
N TYR A 626 -22.75 -9.28 -36.13
CA TYR A 626 -22.54 -10.60 -35.56
C TYR A 626 -23.27 -10.74 -34.22
N THR A 627 -23.67 -11.97 -33.92
CA THR A 627 -24.34 -12.33 -32.67
C THR A 627 -23.42 -13.21 -31.85
N ILE A 628 -23.44 -12.99 -30.54
CA ILE A 628 -22.93 -13.97 -29.57
C ILE A 628 -24.06 -14.63 -28.81
N ASN A 629 -23.89 -15.92 -28.52
CA ASN A 629 -24.85 -16.72 -27.78
C ASN A 629 -24.10 -17.63 -26.80
N ILE A 630 -24.12 -17.26 -25.51
CA ILE A 630 -23.45 -17.99 -24.44
C ILE A 630 -24.45 -18.93 -23.77
N ALA A 631 -24.09 -20.21 -23.69
CA ALA A 631 -24.88 -21.19 -22.95
C ALA A 631 -24.64 -21.05 -21.44
N LEU A 632 -25.72 -20.84 -20.67
CA LEU A 632 -25.62 -20.61 -19.23
C LEU A 632 -25.85 -21.88 -18.38
N ASN A 633 -26.49 -22.91 -18.93
CA ASN A 633 -26.71 -24.16 -18.21
C ASN A 633 -26.56 -25.40 -19.12
N ARG A 634 -26.63 -26.59 -18.54
CA ARG A 634 -26.08 -27.83 -19.12
C ARG A 634 -27.17 -28.65 -19.83
N PRO A 635 -26.97 -29.01 -21.11
CA PRO A 635 -27.85 -29.95 -21.81
C PRO A 635 -27.75 -31.35 -21.18
N GLY A 636 -28.87 -32.08 -21.16
CA GLY A 636 -29.01 -33.41 -20.56
C GLY A 636 -29.08 -33.45 -19.03
N ILE A 637 -28.79 -32.34 -18.35
CA ILE A 637 -28.85 -32.21 -16.88
C ILE A 637 -29.93 -31.20 -16.48
N ASP A 638 -29.81 -29.96 -16.97
CA ASP A 638 -30.69 -28.85 -16.60
C ASP A 638 -31.87 -28.73 -17.60
N TYR A 639 -31.69 -29.20 -18.84
CA TYR A 639 -32.72 -29.28 -19.89
C TYR A 639 -32.47 -30.42 -20.89
N GLU A 640 -33.49 -30.88 -21.60
CA GLU A 640 -33.41 -31.81 -22.73
C GLU A 640 -33.91 -31.15 -24.02
N GLY A 641 -33.34 -31.53 -25.16
CA GLY A 641 -33.56 -30.85 -26.45
C GLY A 641 -32.81 -29.51 -26.53
N GLY A 642 -33.29 -28.60 -27.37
CA GLY A 642 -32.65 -27.30 -27.58
C GLY A 642 -31.46 -27.34 -28.54
N GLY A 643 -30.76 -26.22 -28.62
CA GLY A 643 -29.70 -25.96 -29.59
C GLY A 643 -30.03 -24.81 -30.55
N CYS A 644 -29.20 -24.66 -31.59
CA CYS A 644 -29.38 -23.71 -32.67
C CYS A 644 -29.19 -24.43 -34.01
N ASN A 645 -30.14 -24.26 -34.94
CA ASN A 645 -30.06 -24.84 -36.28
C ASN A 645 -29.90 -23.73 -37.33
N PHE A 646 -28.85 -23.82 -38.14
CA PHE A 646 -28.56 -22.88 -39.23
C PHE A 646 -29.07 -23.46 -40.55
N LEU A 647 -30.24 -22.98 -40.98
CA LEU A 647 -31.03 -23.59 -42.05
C LEU A 647 -30.29 -23.63 -43.39
N ARG A 648 -29.56 -22.55 -43.73
CA ARG A 648 -28.80 -22.47 -44.99
C ARG A 648 -27.70 -23.53 -45.12
N TYR A 649 -27.19 -24.00 -43.99
CA TYR A 649 -26.08 -24.97 -43.95
C TYR A 649 -26.54 -26.37 -43.54
N ASN A 650 -27.83 -26.56 -43.23
CA ASN A 650 -28.38 -27.78 -42.65
C ASN A 650 -27.51 -28.30 -41.48
N CYS A 651 -27.11 -27.38 -40.60
CA CYS A 651 -26.15 -27.64 -39.54
C CYS A 651 -26.72 -27.21 -38.20
N SER A 652 -26.74 -28.13 -37.24
CA SER A 652 -27.31 -27.92 -35.91
C SER A 652 -26.23 -28.07 -34.83
N VAL A 653 -26.26 -27.17 -33.86
CA VAL A 653 -25.42 -27.22 -32.66
C VAL A 653 -26.31 -27.51 -31.45
N VAL A 654 -26.28 -28.75 -30.95
CA VAL A 654 -27.27 -29.29 -29.98
C VAL A 654 -26.69 -29.61 -28.59
N ASP A 655 -25.38 -29.61 -28.41
CA ASP A 655 -24.70 -29.92 -27.13
C ASP A 655 -23.82 -28.74 -26.67
N LEU A 656 -24.45 -27.60 -26.43
CA LEU A 656 -23.72 -26.39 -26.01
C LEU A 656 -23.19 -26.55 -24.59
N LYS A 657 -21.86 -26.43 -24.45
CA LYS A 657 -21.15 -26.46 -23.17
C LYS A 657 -21.45 -25.19 -22.38
N ARG A 658 -21.75 -25.34 -21.09
CA ARG A 658 -21.92 -24.21 -20.16
C ARG A 658 -20.67 -23.31 -20.18
N GLY A 659 -20.89 -21.99 -20.27
CA GLY A 659 -19.83 -20.99 -20.29
C GLY A 659 -19.10 -20.83 -21.65
N TRP A 660 -19.53 -21.58 -22.67
CA TRP A 660 -19.05 -21.42 -24.04
C TRP A 660 -19.99 -20.53 -24.84
N THR A 661 -19.42 -19.79 -25.80
CA THR A 661 -20.14 -18.88 -26.68
C THR A 661 -20.11 -19.37 -28.12
N LEU A 662 -21.25 -19.26 -28.80
CA LEU A 662 -21.29 -19.24 -30.26
C LEU A 662 -21.15 -17.81 -30.76
N MET A 663 -20.35 -17.63 -31.82
CA MET A 663 -20.23 -16.37 -32.54
C MET A 663 -20.50 -16.61 -34.02
N HIS A 664 -21.47 -15.91 -34.59
CA HIS A 664 -21.83 -16.03 -36.01
C HIS A 664 -22.35 -14.71 -36.58
N PRO A 665 -22.28 -14.50 -37.91
CA PRO A 665 -22.93 -13.35 -38.55
C PRO A 665 -24.44 -13.29 -38.25
N GLY A 666 -25.00 -12.10 -38.05
CA GLY A 666 -26.43 -11.93 -37.71
C GLY A 666 -27.36 -11.83 -38.92
N ARG A 667 -26.88 -11.19 -39.99
CA ARG A 667 -27.66 -10.89 -41.21
C ARG A 667 -27.23 -11.70 -42.43
N LEU A 668 -28.13 -11.79 -43.40
CA LEU A 668 -27.97 -12.38 -44.75
C LEU A 668 -27.69 -13.89 -44.79
N THR A 669 -26.66 -14.37 -44.11
CA THR A 669 -26.10 -15.70 -44.35
C THR A 669 -26.47 -16.75 -43.30
N HIS A 670 -26.82 -16.34 -42.09
CA HIS A 670 -27.05 -17.25 -40.96
C HIS A 670 -28.52 -17.18 -40.51
N TYR A 671 -29.43 -17.48 -41.44
CA TYR A 671 -30.84 -17.68 -41.09
C TYR A 671 -30.95 -18.92 -40.20
N HIS A 672 -31.38 -18.73 -38.95
CA HIS A 672 -31.27 -19.75 -37.92
C HIS A 672 -32.53 -19.83 -37.04
N GLU A 673 -32.70 -20.95 -36.36
CA GLU A 673 -33.81 -21.20 -35.45
C GLU A 673 -33.33 -21.80 -34.11
N GLY A 674 -34.08 -21.51 -33.05
CA GLY A 674 -33.87 -22.12 -31.74
C GLY A 674 -34.65 -23.43 -31.66
N LEU A 675 -33.93 -24.55 -31.52
CA LEU A 675 -34.53 -25.87 -31.45
C LEU A 675 -35.40 -26.05 -30.19
N VAL A 676 -36.39 -26.93 -30.26
CA VAL A 676 -37.38 -27.16 -29.20
C VAL A 676 -36.72 -27.75 -27.95
N VAL A 677 -36.94 -27.11 -26.80
CA VAL A 677 -36.65 -27.63 -25.48
C VAL A 677 -37.83 -28.51 -25.04
N THR A 678 -37.56 -29.79 -24.79
CA THR A 678 -38.59 -30.79 -24.48
C THR A 678 -38.80 -30.98 -22.98
N LYS A 679 -37.79 -30.67 -22.16
CA LYS A 679 -37.84 -30.81 -20.69
C LYS A 679 -36.86 -29.86 -20.02
N GLY A 680 -37.18 -29.45 -18.79
CA GLY A 680 -36.33 -28.54 -17.99
C GLY A 680 -36.33 -27.11 -18.53
N THR A 681 -35.37 -26.31 -18.08
CA THR A 681 -35.26 -24.89 -18.45
C THR A 681 -33.91 -24.63 -19.09
N ARG A 682 -33.86 -24.00 -20.26
CA ARG A 682 -32.61 -23.61 -20.94
C ARG A 682 -32.42 -22.10 -20.83
N TYR A 683 -31.24 -21.69 -20.38
CA TYR A 683 -30.85 -20.28 -20.32
C TYR A 683 -29.69 -20.00 -21.29
N ILE A 684 -29.81 -18.91 -22.04
CA ILE A 684 -28.75 -18.41 -22.90
C ILE A 684 -28.60 -16.89 -22.74
N MET A 685 -27.38 -16.38 -22.82
CA MET A 685 -27.11 -14.95 -22.91
C MET A 685 -26.82 -14.58 -24.37
N VAL A 686 -27.63 -13.68 -24.93
CA VAL A 686 -27.54 -13.27 -26.32
C VAL A 686 -27.15 -11.79 -26.41
N SER A 687 -26.31 -11.46 -27.39
CA SER A 687 -26.03 -10.06 -27.72
C SER A 687 -25.96 -9.85 -29.22
N PHE A 688 -26.72 -8.88 -29.68
CA PHE A 688 -26.70 -8.40 -31.05
C PHE A 688 -25.69 -7.27 -31.17
N VAL A 689 -24.52 -7.61 -31.70
CA VAL A 689 -23.37 -6.70 -31.76
C VAL A 689 -23.27 -6.05 -33.14
N ASP A 690 -23.05 -4.74 -33.10
CA ASP A 690 -22.97 -3.84 -34.24
C ASP A 690 -24.21 -3.90 -35.16
N PRO A 691 -25.40 -3.51 -34.63
CA PRO A 691 -26.70 -3.58 -35.31
C PRO A 691 -26.86 -2.67 -36.55
#